data_AF-A0A3B5MZK9-F1
#
_entry.id   AF-A0A3B5MZK9-F1
#
_cell.length_a   1.000
_cell.length_b   1.000
_cell.length_c   1.000
_cell.angle_alpha   90.00
_cell.angle_beta   90.00
_cell.angle_gamma   90.00
#
_symmetry.space_group_name_H-M   'P 1'
#
loop_
_entity.id
_entity.type
_entity.pdbx_description
1 polymer ?
#
loop_
_entity_poly.entity_id
_entity_poly.type
_entity_poly.pdbx_seq_one_letter_code
_entity_poly.pdbx_strand_id
1 'polypeptide(L)'
;NCCCCRGLRLAGRSSTRHCFFFFYFQKNGFEQFCINFVNEKLQQIFIELTLKAEQEEYVQEGIRWTPIEYFNNKVVCDLIESKLNPPGVMSILDDVCATMHAKGEGADQTLLQKLQGQIGTHEHFSSWNRGFIIHHYAGKVSYDVGGFCERNRDVLFNDIIELMQSSEYLFIRALFPENLEVEKRGRPTTASSKIKKQANSLVQTLMKCTPHYIRCIKPNETKRPRDWEETRVRHQVEYLGLRENIRVRRAGYAYRRVFNKFLHRYAILTRETWPKWRGEQRQGVLHLLRSVNMDQDQFQLGTAKVFIKAPESYFLLQHQLKGSALCLCSSSCWRKCARGNSTATPASSRRRASDILLNKKERRKNSINRNFVGDYIGTDNHPEIRQFVGRRERIDFADVVVKFDRRFKTTKCDLILTPKFLYLIGREKVKQGPDKGQIREVLKRKIQLNRIQSVSLSTLQDDFFVVHEEEYDSVLQSVFKTEFLSLLVKRYQENTDRKLALKFNNLLEFKVKKGRHLFSSSGSRQIQFQAGQGDEVVLKPSGKVLHVSIGPGLPKNSRPTRKDNRKSRYMGAPRSRGGGASRGGPAPSRGSTLRQQSSMDQPTLPRLQNQHRPRNQLIQNQDMGFMNVPDQGAAGFHRRLSKEVKPVPGAGRPKPKPRSPQCRALYAYDAQDTDELSFNADDVIEILTEDLSGWWFGRLRGKEGMFPGNYVEKI
;
A
#
# COMPACT_ATOMS: atom_id res chain seq x y z
N ASN A 1 25.58 -11.37 3.15
CA ASN A 1 25.73 -11.17 1.69
C ASN A 1 24.53 -10.37 1.20
N CYS A 2 24.59 -9.05 1.30
CA CYS A 2 23.66 -8.23 0.52
C CYS A 2 24.16 -8.27 -0.93
N CYS A 3 23.27 -8.27 -1.93
CA CYS A 3 23.61 -8.15 -3.36
C CYS A 3 23.06 -6.82 -3.90
N CYS A 4 23.83 -6.10 -4.70
CA CYS A 4 23.32 -4.92 -5.40
C CYS A 4 22.54 -5.44 -6.61
N CYS A 5 21.22 -5.25 -6.64
CA CYS A 5 20.38 -5.70 -7.75
C CYS A 5 20.32 -4.61 -8.81
N ARG A 6 20.74 -4.93 -10.04
CA ARG A 6 20.62 -4.05 -11.20
C ARG A 6 19.54 -4.59 -12.12
N GLY A 7 18.43 -3.87 -12.25
CA GLY A 7 17.38 -4.18 -13.22
C GLY A 7 17.68 -3.51 -14.56
N LEU A 8 17.80 -4.30 -15.62
CA LEU A 8 17.91 -3.88 -17.02
C LEU A 8 16.51 -3.95 -17.64
N ARG A 9 16.14 -2.97 -18.47
CA ARG A 9 15.02 -3.06 -19.41
C ARG A 9 15.54 -2.73 -20.80
N LEU A 10 15.53 -3.70 -21.71
CA LEU A 10 15.77 -3.51 -23.14
C LEU A 10 14.60 -4.16 -23.90
N ALA A 11 13.86 -3.36 -24.68
CA ALA A 11 12.87 -3.84 -25.66
C ALA A 11 12.01 -5.05 -25.20
N GLY A 12 11.35 -4.92 -24.04
CA GLY A 12 10.44 -5.96 -23.52
C GLY A 12 11.11 -7.11 -22.73
N ARG A 13 12.44 -7.19 -22.65
CA ARG A 13 13.17 -8.11 -21.78
C ARG A 13 13.74 -7.39 -20.56
N SER A 14 13.48 -7.94 -19.38
CA SER A 14 14.09 -7.50 -18.11
C SER A 14 15.20 -8.45 -17.68
N SER A 15 16.38 -7.93 -17.33
CA SER A 15 17.49 -8.74 -16.80
C SER A 15 17.93 -8.19 -15.44
N THR A 16 18.05 -9.06 -14.44
CA THR A 16 18.52 -8.69 -13.10
C THR A 16 19.94 -9.18 -12.91
N ARG A 17 20.88 -8.30 -12.57
CA ARG A 17 22.27 -8.66 -12.23
C ARG A 17 22.53 -8.43 -10.74
N HIS A 18 23.18 -9.40 -10.11
CA HIS A 18 23.65 -9.31 -8.72
C HIS A 18 25.17 -9.14 -8.72
N CYS A 19 25.65 -8.07 -8.11
CA CYS A 19 27.09 -7.88 -7.85
C CYS A 19 27.35 -7.91 -6.34
N PHE A 20 28.47 -8.51 -5.95
CA PHE A 20 28.93 -8.55 -4.57
C PHE A 20 29.35 -7.16 -4.10
N PHE A 21 29.04 -6.83 -2.84
CA PHE A 21 29.40 -5.54 -2.25
C PHE A 21 30.90 -5.39 -2.04
N PHE A 22 31.33 -4.16 -1.79
CA PHE A 22 32.67 -3.83 -1.33
C PHE A 22 33.03 -4.68 -0.09
N PHE A 23 34.14 -5.41 -0.15
CA PHE A 23 34.60 -6.26 0.94
C PHE A 23 35.69 -5.55 1.74
N TYR A 24 35.46 -5.45 3.05
CA TYR A 24 36.45 -5.05 4.04
C TYR A 24 36.56 -6.16 5.09
N PHE A 25 37.59 -6.98 4.97
CA PHE A 25 37.96 -7.98 5.97
C PHE A 25 39.21 -7.54 6.74
N GLN A 26 39.49 -8.20 7.86
CA GLN A 26 40.75 -8.02 8.60
C GLN A 26 41.99 -8.36 7.74
N LYS A 27 41.83 -9.25 6.74
CA LYS A 27 42.82 -9.52 5.69
C LYS A 27 42.15 -9.48 4.32
N ASN A 28 42.60 -8.60 3.43
CA ASN A 28 42.12 -8.51 2.04
C ASN A 28 43.23 -8.99 1.10
N GLY A 29 42.96 -10.00 0.29
CA GLY A 29 43.87 -10.54 -0.72
C GLY A 29 43.49 -10.14 -2.15
N PHE A 30 44.04 -10.86 -3.13
CA PHE A 30 43.83 -10.61 -4.56
C PHE A 30 42.35 -10.65 -4.99
N GLU A 31 41.56 -11.55 -4.42
CA GLU A 31 40.14 -11.72 -4.74
C GLU A 31 39.33 -10.52 -4.27
N GLN A 32 39.60 -10.02 -3.05
CA GLN A 32 38.97 -8.79 -2.56
C GLN A 32 39.37 -7.59 -3.42
N PHE A 33 40.63 -7.51 -3.82
CA PHE A 33 41.10 -6.48 -4.75
C PHE A 33 40.33 -6.52 -6.08
N CYS A 34 40.13 -7.70 -6.67
CA CYS A 34 39.36 -7.87 -7.90
C CYS A 34 37.88 -7.48 -7.72
N ILE A 35 37.25 -7.88 -6.62
CA ILE A 35 35.85 -7.51 -6.32
C ILE A 35 35.72 -6.00 -6.16
N ASN A 36 36.64 -5.38 -5.42
CA ASN A 36 36.65 -3.94 -5.21
C ASN A 36 36.89 -3.19 -6.53
N PHE A 37 37.78 -3.67 -7.40
CA PHE A 37 37.95 -3.12 -8.75
C PHE A 37 36.66 -3.17 -9.59
N VAL A 38 35.93 -4.30 -9.60
CA VAL A 38 34.65 -4.38 -10.32
C VAL A 38 33.64 -3.39 -9.75
N ASN A 39 33.61 -3.21 -8.43
CA ASN A 39 32.76 -2.22 -7.77
C ASN A 39 33.15 -0.77 -8.12
N GLU A 40 34.45 -0.46 -8.20
CA GLU A 40 34.96 0.82 -8.68
C GLU A 40 34.46 1.12 -10.10
N LYS A 41 34.54 0.14 -11.01
CA LYS A 41 34.05 0.28 -12.39
C LYS A 41 32.54 0.52 -12.45
N LEU A 42 31.77 -0.20 -11.65
CA LEU A 42 30.31 -0.03 -11.58
C LEU A 42 29.93 1.35 -11.00
N GLN A 43 30.69 1.83 -10.02
CA GLN A 43 30.47 3.15 -9.43
C GLN A 43 30.86 4.27 -10.41
N GLN A 44 31.94 4.12 -11.17
CA GLN A 44 32.31 5.07 -12.22
C GLN A 44 31.20 5.18 -13.29
N ILE A 45 30.63 4.06 -13.75
CA ILE A 45 29.48 4.08 -14.66
C ILE A 45 28.28 4.79 -14.05
N PHE A 46 28.02 4.56 -12.76
CA PHE A 46 26.91 5.22 -12.06
C PHE A 46 27.09 6.74 -12.10
N ILE A 47 28.28 7.22 -11.78
CA ILE A 47 28.63 8.65 -11.78
C ILE A 47 28.50 9.22 -13.20
N GLU A 48 29.04 8.53 -14.21
CA GLU A 48 28.99 8.99 -15.60
C GLU A 48 27.57 9.02 -16.18
N LEU A 49 26.81 7.92 -16.06
CA LEU A 49 25.45 7.84 -16.60
C LEU A 49 24.43 8.70 -15.84
N THR A 50 24.68 9.00 -14.57
CA THR A 50 23.74 9.79 -13.75
C THR A 50 24.11 11.27 -13.80
N LEU A 51 25.37 11.64 -13.54
CA LEU A 51 25.77 13.04 -13.39
C LEU A 51 26.12 13.67 -14.73
N LYS A 52 27.06 13.08 -15.45
CA LYS A 52 27.60 13.69 -16.68
C LYS A 52 26.50 13.81 -17.74
N ALA A 53 25.73 12.74 -17.94
CA ALA A 53 24.59 12.76 -18.87
C ALA A 53 23.49 13.76 -18.46
N GLU A 54 23.30 14.01 -17.15
CA GLU A 54 22.33 14.99 -16.66
C GLU A 54 22.83 16.43 -16.89
N GLN A 55 24.11 16.71 -16.61
CA GLN A 55 24.74 18.00 -16.88
C GLN A 55 24.79 18.30 -18.40
N GLU A 56 25.14 17.32 -19.23
CA GLU A 56 25.12 17.45 -20.69
C GLU A 56 23.72 17.77 -21.21
N GLU A 57 22.66 17.16 -20.64
CA GLU A 57 21.29 17.51 -21.01
C GLU A 57 20.95 18.96 -20.60
N TYR A 58 21.42 19.41 -19.44
CA TYR A 58 21.19 20.79 -18.99
C TYR A 58 21.86 21.81 -19.91
N VAL A 59 23.06 21.51 -20.40
CA VAL A 59 23.76 22.31 -21.40
C VAL A 59 22.99 22.30 -22.73
N GLN A 60 22.57 21.13 -23.22
CA GLN A 60 21.82 20.99 -24.47
C GLN A 60 20.47 21.73 -24.45
N GLU A 61 19.79 21.75 -23.30
CA GLU A 61 18.49 22.40 -23.14
C GLU A 61 18.63 23.88 -22.73
N GLY A 62 19.86 24.37 -22.53
CA GLY A 62 20.14 25.77 -22.21
C GLY A 62 19.56 26.23 -20.87
N ILE A 63 19.40 25.32 -19.91
CA ILE A 63 18.87 25.67 -18.59
C ILE A 63 19.98 26.21 -17.68
N ARG A 64 19.63 27.03 -16.70
CA ARG A 64 20.60 27.51 -15.71
C ARG A 64 20.77 26.44 -14.64
N TRP A 65 21.99 25.95 -14.50
CA TRP A 65 22.36 24.93 -13.53
C TRP A 65 23.71 25.28 -12.91
N THR A 66 23.93 24.79 -11.69
CA THR A 66 25.21 24.96 -10.99
C THR A 66 26.02 23.68 -11.16
N PRO A 67 27.26 23.74 -11.66
CA PRO A 67 28.16 22.59 -11.65
C PRO A 67 28.28 21.99 -10.26
N ILE A 68 27.88 20.73 -10.14
CA ILE A 68 28.03 19.98 -8.91
C ILE A 68 29.37 19.27 -9.02
N GLU A 69 30.34 19.70 -8.22
CA GLU A 69 31.59 18.96 -8.06
C GLU A 69 31.28 17.58 -7.49
N TYR A 70 31.77 16.55 -8.16
CA TYR A 70 31.65 15.18 -7.73
C TYR A 70 33.03 14.51 -7.75
N PHE A 71 33.20 13.51 -6.89
CA PHE A 71 34.43 12.74 -6.84
C PHE A 71 34.62 11.97 -8.16
N ASN A 72 35.70 12.27 -8.88
CA ASN A 72 36.01 11.60 -10.13
C ASN A 72 36.62 10.21 -9.88
N ASN A 73 35.76 9.20 -9.84
CA ASN A 73 36.16 7.83 -9.58
C ASN A 73 37.05 7.20 -10.67
N LYS A 74 37.21 7.90 -11.81
CA LYS A 74 38.08 7.47 -12.89
C LYS A 74 39.55 7.38 -12.46
N VAL A 75 40.00 8.27 -11.57
CA VAL A 75 41.39 8.31 -11.09
C VAL A 75 41.77 6.99 -10.41
N VAL A 76 40.88 6.44 -9.58
CA VAL A 76 41.09 5.15 -8.90
C VAL A 76 40.99 3.97 -9.88
N CYS A 77 40.07 4.04 -10.84
CA CYS A 77 39.98 3.01 -11.89
C CYS A 77 41.27 2.96 -12.72
N ASP A 78 41.79 4.11 -13.13
CA ASP A 78 43.00 4.24 -13.94
C ASP A 78 44.24 3.80 -13.14
N LEU A 79 44.34 4.13 -11.84
CA LEU A 79 45.38 3.61 -10.95
C LEU A 79 45.44 2.06 -10.98
N ILE A 80 44.29 1.39 -11.07
CA ILE A 80 44.22 -0.07 -11.06
C ILE A 80 44.45 -0.68 -12.45
N GLU A 81 43.83 -0.12 -13.49
CA GLU A 81 43.74 -0.75 -14.80
C GLU A 81 44.52 -0.05 -15.92
N SER A 82 45.17 1.09 -15.69
CA SER A 82 45.91 1.80 -16.74
C SER A 82 46.94 0.88 -17.41
N LYS A 83 46.98 0.90 -18.73
CA LYS A 83 48.05 0.28 -19.54
C LYS A 83 49.08 1.31 -20.04
N LEU A 84 48.79 2.59 -19.82
CA LEU A 84 49.61 3.73 -20.26
C LEU A 84 50.56 4.10 -19.13
N ASN A 85 51.58 4.92 -19.41
CA ASN A 85 52.49 5.40 -18.38
C ASN A 85 51.82 6.51 -17.53
N PRO A 86 51.78 6.39 -16.19
CA PRO A 86 52.28 5.28 -15.37
C PRO A 86 51.34 4.05 -15.39
N PRO A 87 51.90 2.82 -15.45
CA PRO A 87 51.11 1.59 -15.51
C PRO A 87 50.31 1.37 -14.23
N GLY A 88 49.12 0.80 -14.36
CA GLY A 88 48.26 0.48 -13.23
C GLY A 88 48.68 -0.79 -12.49
N VAL A 89 48.12 -0.99 -11.30
CA VAL A 89 48.40 -2.14 -10.41
C VAL A 89 48.32 -3.49 -11.14
N MET A 90 47.28 -3.71 -11.96
CA MET A 90 47.11 -4.99 -12.68
C MET A 90 48.20 -5.21 -13.74
N SER A 91 48.64 -4.14 -14.40
CA SER A 91 49.72 -4.25 -15.41
C SER A 91 51.07 -4.53 -14.77
N ILE A 92 51.35 -3.92 -13.61
CA ILE A 92 52.55 -4.21 -12.82
C ILE A 92 52.52 -5.65 -12.31
N LEU A 93 51.36 -6.12 -11.83
CA LEU A 93 51.16 -7.49 -11.38
C LEU A 93 51.40 -8.50 -12.50
N ASP A 94 50.82 -8.27 -13.68
CA ASP A 94 51.00 -9.15 -14.84
C ASP A 94 52.48 -9.20 -15.29
N ASP A 95 53.20 -8.07 -15.24
CA ASP A 95 54.63 -8.01 -15.56
C ASP A 95 55.49 -8.78 -14.53
N VAL A 96 55.21 -8.67 -13.24
CA VAL A 96 55.91 -9.43 -12.19
C VAL A 96 55.64 -10.94 -12.33
N CYS A 97 54.38 -11.33 -12.55
CA CYS A 97 54.01 -12.72 -12.79
C CYS A 97 54.73 -13.31 -14.01
N ALA A 98 54.94 -12.50 -15.06
CA ALA A 98 55.61 -12.89 -16.30
C ALA A 98 57.14 -12.94 -16.20
N THR A 99 57.75 -12.19 -15.29
CA THR A 99 59.21 -12.12 -15.14
C THR A 99 59.75 -13.10 -14.10
N MET A 100 58.96 -13.42 -13.08
CA MET A 100 59.37 -14.24 -11.94
C MET A 100 58.87 -15.70 -12.02
N HIS A 101 58.72 -16.26 -13.22
CA HIS A 101 58.17 -17.61 -13.44
C HIS A 101 58.90 -18.74 -12.70
N ALA A 102 60.17 -18.55 -12.31
CA ALA A 102 61.04 -19.61 -11.78
C ALA A 102 61.31 -19.58 -10.26
N LYS A 103 60.86 -18.55 -9.52
CA LYS A 103 61.09 -18.45 -8.05
C LYS A 103 59.79 -18.02 -7.36
N GLY A 104 59.13 -18.96 -6.67
CA GLY A 104 57.94 -18.68 -5.88
C GLY A 104 58.22 -17.77 -4.67
N GLU A 105 59.44 -17.82 -4.15
CA GLU A 105 59.87 -17.00 -3.01
C GLU A 105 60.29 -15.60 -3.48
N GLY A 106 59.58 -14.56 -2.99
CA GLY A 106 59.93 -13.16 -3.19
C GLY A 106 59.20 -12.42 -4.31
N ALA A 107 58.41 -13.11 -5.16
CA ALA A 107 57.66 -12.46 -6.24
C ALA A 107 56.70 -11.35 -5.72
N ASP A 108 56.00 -11.62 -4.62
CA ASP A 108 55.09 -10.66 -3.99
C ASP A 108 55.84 -9.45 -3.39
N GLN A 109 57.07 -9.64 -2.91
CA GLN A 109 57.91 -8.55 -2.41
C GLN A 109 58.40 -7.67 -3.56
N THR A 110 58.79 -8.28 -4.69
CA THR A 110 59.14 -7.57 -5.92
C THR A 110 57.95 -6.79 -6.47
N LEU A 111 56.74 -7.36 -6.41
CA LEU A 111 55.51 -6.64 -6.74
C LEU A 111 55.37 -5.39 -5.89
N LEU A 112 55.49 -5.51 -4.56
CA LEU A 112 55.37 -4.38 -3.66
C LEU A 112 56.41 -3.28 -3.96
N GLN A 113 57.66 -3.66 -4.22
CA GLN A 113 58.73 -2.73 -4.61
C GLN A 113 58.43 -2.00 -5.93
N LYS A 114 57.97 -2.74 -6.96
CA LYS A 114 57.59 -2.13 -8.25
C LYS A 114 56.40 -1.19 -8.11
N LEU A 115 55.39 -1.57 -7.31
CA LEU A 115 54.24 -0.70 -7.03
C LEU A 115 54.70 0.60 -6.34
N GLN A 116 55.55 0.51 -5.32
CA GLN A 116 56.09 1.69 -4.65
C GLN A 116 56.92 2.57 -5.60
N GLY A 117 57.74 1.97 -6.47
CA GLY A 117 58.57 2.72 -7.42
C GLY A 117 57.79 3.41 -8.54
N GLN A 118 56.72 2.79 -9.05
CA GLN A 118 56.01 3.29 -10.24
C GLN A 118 54.75 4.12 -9.91
N ILE A 119 54.05 3.78 -8.82
CA ILE A 119 52.78 4.44 -8.43
C ILE A 119 52.78 4.94 -6.98
N GLY A 120 53.91 4.92 -6.29
CA GLY A 120 54.03 5.30 -4.88
C GLY A 120 53.68 6.75 -4.55
N THR A 121 53.78 7.66 -5.54
CA THR A 121 53.46 9.09 -5.39
C THR A 121 52.00 9.42 -5.65
N HIS A 122 51.18 8.44 -6.06
CA HIS A 122 49.79 8.66 -6.40
C HIS A 122 48.92 8.88 -5.14
N GLU A 123 48.08 9.92 -5.11
CA GLU A 123 47.26 10.32 -3.95
C GLU A 123 46.38 9.17 -3.39
N HIS A 124 45.88 8.31 -4.27
CA HIS A 124 45.04 7.16 -3.91
C HIS A 124 45.80 5.87 -3.58
N PHE A 125 47.13 5.91 -3.48
CA PHE A 125 47.97 4.75 -3.21
C PHE A 125 48.87 5.01 -2.00
N SER A 126 49.08 3.99 -1.17
CA SER A 126 50.09 4.01 -0.11
C SER A 126 50.63 2.59 0.09
N SER A 127 51.92 2.42 0.32
CA SER A 127 52.51 1.11 0.62
C SER A 127 52.85 0.98 2.12
N TRP A 128 52.96 -0.27 2.59
CA TRP A 128 53.42 -0.62 3.93
C TRP A 128 54.10 -1.99 3.88
N ASN A 129 54.77 -2.41 4.96
CA ASN A 129 55.69 -3.56 4.93
C ASN A 129 55.09 -4.89 4.45
N ARG A 130 53.77 -5.09 4.60
CA ARG A 130 53.08 -6.35 4.22
C ARG A 130 52.15 -6.22 3.01
N GLY A 131 52.12 -5.05 2.36
CA GLY A 131 51.30 -4.85 1.18
C GLY A 131 51.02 -3.39 0.88
N PHE A 132 49.83 -3.08 0.37
CA PHE A 132 49.49 -1.74 -0.08
C PHE A 132 48.07 -1.35 0.29
N ILE A 133 47.78 -0.06 0.23
CA ILE A 133 46.51 0.56 0.56
C ILE A 133 46.05 1.31 -0.68
N ILE A 134 44.78 1.12 -1.06
CA ILE A 134 44.12 1.93 -2.08
C ILE A 134 43.00 2.72 -1.42
N HIS A 135 42.94 4.01 -1.74
CA HIS A 135 41.87 4.92 -1.34
C HIS A 135 40.71 4.81 -2.34
N HIS A 136 39.82 3.86 -2.09
CA HIS A 136 38.60 3.61 -2.87
C HIS A 136 37.52 4.65 -2.60
N TYR A 137 36.48 4.74 -3.44
CA TYR A 137 35.33 5.62 -3.17
C TYR A 137 34.62 5.28 -1.85
N ALA A 138 34.72 4.02 -1.42
CA ALA A 138 34.12 3.48 -0.20
C ALA A 138 35.03 3.62 1.05
N GLY A 139 36.24 4.15 0.90
CA GLY A 139 37.22 4.30 1.97
C GLY A 139 38.56 3.62 1.70
N LYS A 140 39.46 3.65 2.68
CA LYS A 140 40.80 3.07 2.56
C LYS A 140 40.76 1.56 2.78
N VAL A 141 41.35 0.78 1.87
CA VAL A 141 41.45 -0.69 2.02
C VAL A 141 42.90 -1.11 1.95
N SER A 142 43.35 -1.81 2.99
CA SER A 142 44.65 -2.47 3.03
C SER A 142 44.58 -3.86 2.43
N TYR A 143 45.43 -4.13 1.44
CA TYR A 143 45.63 -5.42 0.79
C TYR A 143 46.95 -6.04 1.26
N ASP A 144 46.90 -7.31 1.68
CA ASP A 144 48.06 -8.14 1.98
C ASP A 144 48.59 -8.71 0.67
N VAL A 145 49.87 -8.47 0.36
CA VAL A 145 50.46 -8.87 -0.93
C VAL A 145 50.76 -10.37 -0.99
N GLY A 146 50.71 -11.09 0.12
CA GLY A 146 51.00 -12.52 0.17
C GLY A 146 50.05 -13.34 -0.72
N GLY A 147 50.62 -14.08 -1.67
CA GLY A 147 49.90 -14.91 -2.62
C GLY A 147 49.24 -14.14 -3.77
N PHE A 148 49.49 -12.83 -3.95
CA PHE A 148 48.94 -12.07 -5.07
C PHE A 148 49.41 -12.61 -6.42
N CYS A 149 50.72 -12.85 -6.57
CA CYS A 149 51.28 -13.30 -7.84
C CYS A 149 50.84 -14.72 -8.20
N GLU A 150 50.74 -15.61 -7.21
CA GLU A 150 50.27 -16.98 -7.39
C GLU A 150 48.82 -17.02 -7.87
N ARG A 151 47.92 -16.31 -7.16
CA ARG A 151 46.50 -16.23 -7.51
C ARG A 151 46.24 -15.56 -8.85
N ASN A 152 47.10 -14.63 -9.27
CA ASN A 152 46.97 -13.96 -10.57
C ASN A 152 47.39 -14.83 -11.76
N ARG A 153 48.35 -15.74 -11.57
CA ARG A 153 48.87 -16.58 -12.65
C ARG A 153 47.76 -17.38 -13.33
N ASP A 154 46.84 -17.95 -12.56
CA ASP A 154 45.64 -18.66 -13.07
C ASP A 154 45.98 -19.63 -14.22
N VAL A 155 47.16 -20.27 -14.13
CA VAL A 155 47.73 -21.10 -15.18
C VAL A 155 47.09 -22.48 -15.11
N LEU A 156 46.34 -22.81 -16.15
CA LEU A 156 45.97 -24.18 -16.46
C LEU A 156 46.91 -24.66 -17.57
N PHE A 157 47.73 -25.66 -17.28
CA PHE A 157 48.67 -26.20 -18.26
C PHE A 157 47.95 -26.94 -19.39
N ASN A 158 48.45 -26.83 -20.61
CA ASN A 158 47.87 -27.48 -21.79
C ASN A 158 47.75 -29.00 -21.59
N ASP A 159 48.73 -29.64 -20.96
CA ASP A 159 48.73 -31.08 -20.68
C ASP A 159 47.53 -31.52 -19.83
N ILE A 160 47.07 -30.66 -18.90
CA ILE A 160 45.88 -30.92 -18.08
C ILE A 160 44.61 -30.78 -18.92
N ILE A 161 44.58 -29.82 -19.84
CA ILE A 161 43.47 -29.63 -20.78
C ILE A 161 43.38 -30.84 -21.71
N GLU A 162 44.50 -31.30 -22.28
CA GLU A 162 44.57 -32.49 -23.12
C GLU A 162 44.09 -33.74 -22.38
N LEU A 163 44.53 -33.92 -21.13
CA LEU A 163 44.09 -35.03 -20.27
C LEU A 163 42.58 -35.01 -20.01
N MET A 164 42.00 -33.84 -19.77
CA MET A 164 40.55 -33.71 -19.59
C MET A 164 39.78 -33.96 -20.90
N GLN A 165 40.35 -33.56 -22.03
CA GLN A 165 39.78 -33.79 -23.36
C GLN A 165 39.86 -35.26 -23.81
N SER A 166 40.80 -36.04 -23.27
CA SER A 166 40.89 -37.49 -23.49
C SER A 166 39.95 -38.31 -22.59
N SER A 167 39.17 -37.66 -21.72
CA SER A 167 38.22 -38.35 -20.85
C SER A 167 37.14 -39.10 -21.64
N GLU A 168 36.78 -40.31 -21.21
CA GLU A 168 35.68 -41.08 -21.79
C GLU A 168 34.29 -40.45 -21.52
N TYR A 169 34.19 -39.56 -20.53
CA TYR A 169 32.95 -38.89 -20.17
C TYR A 169 32.73 -37.63 -21.01
N LEU A 170 31.66 -37.64 -21.83
CA LEU A 170 31.27 -36.48 -22.64
C LEU A 170 31.08 -35.19 -21.83
N PHE A 171 30.57 -35.29 -20.60
CA PHE A 171 30.41 -34.14 -19.73
C PHE A 171 31.75 -33.46 -19.40
N ILE A 172 32.80 -34.24 -19.10
CA ILE A 172 34.13 -33.69 -18.80
C ILE A 172 34.71 -33.03 -20.04
N ARG A 173 34.64 -33.69 -21.20
CA ARG A 173 35.08 -33.11 -22.49
C ARG A 173 34.37 -31.79 -22.81
N ALA A 174 33.07 -31.69 -22.49
CA ALA A 174 32.29 -30.49 -22.73
C ALA A 174 32.67 -29.30 -21.82
N LEU A 175 33.33 -29.54 -20.68
CA LEU A 175 33.82 -28.47 -19.79
C LEU A 175 35.12 -27.82 -20.29
N PHE A 176 35.85 -28.48 -21.20
CA PHE A 176 37.13 -28.02 -21.76
C PHE A 176 37.07 -27.87 -23.29
N PRO A 177 36.34 -26.87 -23.81
CA PRO A 177 36.15 -26.67 -25.25
C PRO A 177 37.35 -26.03 -25.97
N GLU A 178 38.45 -25.75 -25.26
CA GLU A 178 39.63 -25.03 -25.76
C GLU A 178 40.28 -25.76 -26.96
N ASN A 179 40.58 -25.02 -28.02
CA ASN A 179 41.30 -25.55 -29.18
C ASN A 179 42.79 -25.21 -29.08
N LEU A 180 43.56 -26.15 -28.54
CA LEU A 180 44.99 -25.99 -28.25
C LEU A 180 45.87 -25.76 -29.49
N GLU A 181 45.37 -26.07 -30.70
CA GLU A 181 46.07 -25.78 -31.96
C GLU A 181 46.10 -24.27 -32.27
N VAL A 182 45.07 -23.53 -31.85
CA VAL A 182 44.89 -22.10 -32.18
C VAL A 182 45.54 -21.18 -31.13
N GLU A 183 45.65 -21.63 -29.87
CA GLU A 183 46.12 -20.80 -28.74
C GLU A 183 47.64 -20.83 -28.49
N LYS A 184 48.42 -21.59 -29.28
CA LYS A 184 49.89 -21.73 -29.15
C LYS A 184 50.70 -20.43 -29.32
N ARG A 185 50.10 -19.28 -29.68
CA ARG A 185 50.81 -18.05 -30.08
C ARG A 185 50.68 -16.84 -29.13
N GLY A 186 50.21 -17.01 -27.89
CA GLY A 186 50.03 -15.90 -26.94
C GLY A 186 50.62 -16.14 -25.55
N ARG A 187 50.91 -15.06 -24.81
CA ARG A 187 51.16 -15.14 -23.36
C ARG A 187 49.91 -15.72 -22.68
N PRO A 188 50.05 -16.62 -21.68
CA PRO A 188 48.91 -17.11 -20.91
C PRO A 188 48.12 -15.95 -20.31
N THR A 189 46.79 -16.01 -20.42
CA THR A 189 45.94 -14.96 -19.84
C THR A 189 45.92 -15.07 -18.32
N THR A 190 46.30 -14.01 -17.61
CA THR A 190 46.22 -13.93 -16.15
C THR A 190 44.78 -13.73 -15.67
N ALA A 191 44.50 -14.04 -14.40
CA ALA A 191 43.21 -13.76 -13.79
C ALA A 191 42.85 -12.27 -13.86
N SER A 192 43.81 -11.37 -13.59
CA SER A 192 43.56 -9.92 -13.66
C SER A 192 43.15 -9.48 -15.07
N SER A 193 43.82 -10.02 -16.11
CA SER A 193 43.51 -9.73 -17.51
C SER A 193 42.12 -10.26 -17.90
N LYS A 194 41.75 -11.48 -17.48
CA LYS A 194 40.39 -12.04 -17.69
C LYS A 194 39.33 -11.16 -17.02
N ILE A 195 39.51 -10.82 -15.74
CA ILE A 195 38.58 -10.00 -14.95
C ILE A 195 38.43 -8.60 -15.56
N LYS A 196 39.53 -7.96 -15.96
CA LYS A 196 39.52 -6.66 -16.62
C LYS A 196 38.75 -6.69 -17.95
N LYS A 197 38.96 -7.72 -18.77
CA LYS A 197 38.24 -7.89 -20.05
C LYS A 197 36.74 -8.08 -19.80
N GLN A 198 36.37 -8.92 -18.85
CA GLN A 198 34.98 -9.18 -18.48
C GLN A 198 34.30 -7.92 -17.89
N ALA A 199 34.97 -7.20 -17.01
CA ALA A 199 34.47 -5.96 -16.41
C ALA A 199 34.21 -4.87 -17.47
N ASN A 200 35.12 -4.71 -18.44
CA ASN A 200 34.94 -3.75 -19.53
C ASN A 200 33.83 -4.14 -20.50
N SER A 201 33.69 -5.42 -20.85
CA SER A 201 32.55 -5.93 -21.65
C SER A 201 31.20 -5.71 -20.93
N LEU A 202 31.19 -5.97 -19.62
CA LEU A 202 30.07 -5.69 -18.75
C LEU A 202 29.71 -4.20 -18.80
N VAL A 203 30.68 -3.31 -18.63
CA VAL A 203 30.50 -1.85 -18.69
C VAL A 203 29.89 -1.41 -20.02
N GLN A 204 30.45 -1.84 -21.15
CA GLN A 204 29.95 -1.51 -22.49
C GLN A 204 28.50 -1.95 -22.71
N THR A 205 28.13 -3.12 -22.18
CA THR A 205 26.75 -3.61 -22.25
C THR A 205 25.80 -2.75 -21.42
N LEU A 206 26.23 -2.33 -20.23
CA LEU A 206 25.42 -1.52 -19.32
C LEU A 206 25.20 -0.10 -19.82
N MET A 207 26.19 0.49 -20.51
CA MET A 207 26.08 1.83 -21.12
C MET A 207 24.99 1.89 -22.22
N LYS A 208 24.64 0.76 -22.84
CA LYS A 208 23.59 0.68 -23.87
C LYS A 208 22.16 0.61 -23.29
N CYS A 209 22.01 0.60 -21.97
CA CYS A 209 20.74 0.34 -21.30
C CYS A 209 20.33 1.49 -20.39
N THR A 210 19.03 1.60 -20.09
CA THR A 210 18.57 2.48 -19.00
C THR A 210 18.80 1.79 -17.64
N PRO A 211 19.64 2.34 -16.76
CA PRO A 211 20.00 1.66 -15.52
C PRO A 211 18.98 1.93 -14.40
N HIS A 212 18.67 0.88 -13.63
CA HIS A 212 17.97 1.00 -12.35
C HIS A 212 18.84 0.40 -11.23
N TYR A 213 18.93 1.11 -10.11
CA TYR A 213 19.81 0.76 -8.99
C TYR A 213 19.00 0.41 -7.74
N ILE A 214 19.29 -0.75 -7.15
CA ILE A 214 18.76 -1.16 -5.84
C ILE A 214 19.94 -1.29 -4.88
N ARG A 215 19.92 -0.48 -3.81
CA ARG A 215 20.97 -0.43 -2.79
C ARG A 215 20.48 -1.18 -1.56
N CYS A 216 21.04 -2.37 -1.33
CA CYS A 216 20.69 -3.19 -0.18
C CYS A 216 21.54 -2.78 1.04
N ILE A 217 20.90 -2.68 2.21
CA ILE A 217 21.54 -2.32 3.48
C ILE A 217 21.30 -3.46 4.47
N LYS A 218 22.36 -3.90 5.15
CA LYS A 218 22.29 -4.89 6.22
C LYS A 218 21.97 -4.18 7.55
N PRO A 219 20.83 -4.46 8.21
CA PRO A 219 20.44 -3.71 9.40
C PRO A 219 21.24 -4.07 10.66
N ASN A 220 21.75 -5.30 10.75
CA ASN A 220 22.52 -5.81 11.90
C ASN A 220 23.43 -6.97 11.48
N GLU A 221 24.52 -7.21 12.22
CA GLU A 221 25.39 -8.39 12.03
C GLU A 221 24.85 -9.67 12.68
N THR A 222 23.97 -9.55 13.68
CA THR A 222 23.39 -10.65 14.47
C THR A 222 22.44 -11.55 13.66
N LYS A 223 22.02 -11.12 12.47
CA LYS A 223 21.04 -11.77 11.58
C LYS A 223 19.66 -11.91 12.21
N ARG A 224 19.32 -11.06 13.19
CA ARG A 224 18.00 -11.08 13.84
C ARG A 224 17.00 -10.17 13.12
N PRO A 225 15.73 -10.57 12.98
CA PRO A 225 14.69 -9.68 12.49
C PRO A 225 14.46 -8.54 13.49
N ARG A 226 14.16 -7.33 12.99
CA ARG A 226 13.87 -6.12 13.79
C ARG A 226 15.02 -5.65 14.71
N ASP A 227 16.24 -6.11 14.46
CA ASP A 227 17.44 -5.65 15.14
C ASP A 227 18.14 -4.58 14.28
N TRP A 228 18.58 -3.47 14.87
CA TRP A 228 19.11 -2.30 14.15
C TRP A 228 20.42 -1.82 14.77
N GLU A 229 21.48 -1.84 13.98
CA GLU A 229 22.81 -1.41 14.35
C GLU A 229 23.15 -0.12 13.60
N GLU A 230 22.92 1.02 14.26
CA GLU A 230 23.00 2.34 13.64
C GLU A 230 24.40 2.63 13.07
N THR A 231 25.46 2.32 13.81
CA THR A 231 26.84 2.50 13.38
C THR A 231 27.14 1.74 12.08
N ARG A 232 26.63 0.51 11.98
CA ARG A 232 26.79 -0.35 10.80
C ARG A 232 25.99 0.17 9.61
N VAL A 233 24.75 0.63 9.83
CA VAL A 233 23.94 1.21 8.76
C VAL A 233 24.51 2.54 8.28
N ARG A 234 24.93 3.42 9.19
CA ARG A 234 25.55 4.71 8.84
C ARG A 234 26.79 4.51 7.96
N HIS A 235 27.67 3.59 8.34
CA HIS A 235 28.84 3.26 7.52
C HIS A 235 28.43 2.79 6.12
N GLN A 236 27.36 1.98 6.01
CA GLN A 236 26.81 1.55 4.71
C GLN A 236 26.26 2.70 3.86
N VAL A 237 25.57 3.65 4.49
CA VAL A 237 25.04 4.83 3.80
C VAL A 237 26.18 5.68 3.22
N GLU A 238 27.26 5.85 3.98
CA GLU A 238 28.46 6.57 3.57
C GLU A 238 29.18 5.85 2.42
N TYR A 239 29.56 4.58 2.59
CA TYR A 239 30.34 3.88 1.57
C TYR A 239 29.54 3.56 0.30
N LEU A 240 28.21 3.46 0.36
CA LEU A 240 27.36 3.33 -0.84
C LEU A 240 27.20 4.65 -1.60
N GLY A 241 27.69 5.77 -1.05
CA GLY A 241 27.57 7.10 -1.63
C GLY A 241 26.12 7.57 -1.74
N LEU A 242 25.25 7.14 -0.82
CA LEU A 242 23.82 7.48 -0.87
C LEU A 242 23.58 8.97 -0.61
N ARG A 243 24.35 9.55 0.31
CA ARG A 243 24.25 10.98 0.65
C ARG A 243 24.61 11.85 -0.54
N GLU A 244 25.71 11.52 -1.21
CA GLU A 244 26.19 12.21 -2.41
C GLU A 244 25.20 12.04 -3.57
N ASN A 245 24.59 10.85 -3.72
CA ASN A 245 23.49 10.60 -4.65
C ASN A 245 22.31 11.57 -4.46
N ILE A 246 21.89 11.73 -3.21
CA ILE A 246 20.76 12.58 -2.85
C ILE A 246 21.14 14.05 -3.07
N ARG A 247 22.34 14.45 -2.67
CA ARG A 247 22.84 15.83 -2.87
C ARG A 247 22.82 16.21 -4.35
N VAL A 248 23.33 15.33 -5.20
CA VAL A 248 23.25 15.48 -6.66
C VAL A 248 21.82 15.66 -7.11
N ARG A 249 20.93 14.73 -6.76
CA ARG A 249 19.55 14.73 -7.26
C ARG A 249 18.75 15.93 -6.77
N ARG A 250 19.08 16.46 -5.59
CA ARG A 250 18.46 17.65 -5.01
C ARG A 250 18.95 18.95 -5.65
N ALA A 251 20.22 19.01 -6.05
CA ALA A 251 20.76 20.16 -6.75
C ALA A 251 20.37 20.18 -8.23
N GLY A 252 20.00 19.04 -8.80
CA GLY A 252 19.38 18.91 -10.12
C GLY A 252 17.85 19.13 -10.11
N TYR A 253 17.20 18.77 -11.22
CA TYR A 253 15.75 18.83 -11.38
C TYR A 253 15.15 17.45 -11.15
N ALA A 254 14.29 17.31 -10.14
CA ALA A 254 13.65 16.03 -9.80
C ALA A 254 12.74 15.49 -10.92
N TYR A 255 12.21 16.37 -11.78
CA TYR A 255 11.34 15.96 -12.88
C TYR A 255 11.66 16.68 -14.18
N ARG A 256 11.73 15.91 -15.26
CA ARG A 256 11.93 16.40 -16.64
C ARG A 256 10.98 15.74 -17.62
N ARG A 257 10.41 16.52 -18.55
CA ARG A 257 9.53 15.98 -19.59
C ARG A 257 9.47 16.87 -20.83
N VAL A 258 9.39 16.25 -22.01
CA VAL A 258 9.17 16.95 -23.29
C VAL A 258 7.84 17.70 -23.26
N PHE A 259 7.82 18.94 -23.77
CA PHE A 259 6.65 19.82 -23.70
C PHE A 259 5.37 19.18 -24.24
N ASN A 260 5.39 18.59 -25.43
CA ASN A 260 4.21 17.92 -25.99
C ASN A 260 3.66 16.79 -25.07
N LYS A 261 4.55 15.95 -24.52
CA LYS A 261 4.15 14.87 -23.59
C LYS A 261 3.66 15.40 -22.25
N PHE A 262 4.11 16.58 -21.84
CA PHE A 262 3.65 17.27 -20.64
C PHE A 262 2.26 17.85 -20.87
N LEU A 263 2.10 18.65 -21.93
CA LEU A 263 0.83 19.22 -22.37
C LEU A 263 -0.24 18.15 -22.53
N HIS A 264 0.02 17.07 -23.26
CA HIS A 264 -0.96 16.00 -23.45
C HIS A 264 -1.41 15.37 -22.12
N ARG A 265 -0.53 15.32 -21.10
CA ARG A 265 -0.88 14.72 -19.81
C ARG A 265 -1.67 15.68 -18.91
N TYR A 266 -1.33 16.97 -18.94
CA TYR A 266 -1.85 17.97 -18.00
C TYR A 266 -2.78 19.00 -18.65
N ALA A 267 -3.07 18.89 -19.94
CA ALA A 267 -4.00 19.76 -20.67
C ALA A 267 -5.39 19.81 -20.03
N ILE A 268 -5.77 18.77 -19.28
CA ILE A 268 -7.04 18.66 -18.57
C ILE A 268 -7.17 19.60 -17.36
N LEU A 269 -6.06 20.20 -16.89
CA LEU A 269 -6.06 21.06 -15.71
C LEU A 269 -6.73 22.41 -15.96
N THR A 270 -6.66 22.93 -17.18
CA THR A 270 -7.26 24.22 -17.56
C THR A 270 -8.19 24.04 -18.76
N ARG A 271 -9.18 24.93 -18.91
CA ARG A 271 -10.13 24.85 -20.03
C ARG A 271 -9.48 25.27 -21.33
N GLU A 272 -8.49 26.15 -21.25
CA GLU A 272 -7.74 26.77 -22.33
C GLU A 272 -6.79 25.77 -23.00
N THR A 273 -6.22 24.85 -22.21
CA THR A 273 -5.33 23.80 -22.74
C THR A 273 -6.07 22.54 -23.17
N TRP A 274 -7.30 22.34 -22.68
CA TRP A 274 -8.14 21.18 -23.00
C TRP A 274 -8.96 21.42 -24.28
N PRO A 275 -9.16 20.43 -25.16
CA PRO A 275 -8.58 19.07 -25.18
C PRO A 275 -7.17 19.01 -25.77
N LYS A 276 -6.74 20.06 -26.49
CA LYS A 276 -5.41 20.16 -27.08
C LYS A 276 -5.00 21.62 -27.18
N TRP A 277 -3.77 21.93 -26.74
CA TRP A 277 -3.17 23.24 -26.92
C TRP A 277 -2.88 23.52 -28.40
N ARG A 278 -3.21 24.74 -28.85
CA ARG A 278 -3.09 25.16 -30.26
C ARG A 278 -1.94 26.13 -30.55
N GLY A 279 -1.33 26.70 -29.51
CA GLY A 279 -0.21 27.63 -29.64
C GLY A 279 1.16 26.95 -29.53
N GLU A 280 2.19 27.77 -29.31
CA GLU A 280 3.55 27.29 -29.06
C GLU A 280 3.59 26.42 -27.79
N GLN A 281 4.28 25.27 -27.85
CA GLN A 281 4.26 24.30 -26.76
C GLN A 281 4.83 24.88 -25.45
N ARG A 282 5.89 25.69 -25.53
CA ARG A 282 6.52 26.34 -24.38
C ARG A 282 5.54 27.23 -23.62
N GLN A 283 4.75 28.03 -24.34
CA GLN A 283 3.73 28.91 -23.76
C GLN A 283 2.60 28.12 -23.10
N GLY A 284 2.16 27.01 -23.73
CA GLY A 284 1.13 26.15 -23.13
C GLY A 284 1.59 25.53 -21.81
N VAL A 285 2.85 25.09 -21.74
CA VAL A 285 3.42 24.56 -20.49
C VAL A 285 3.51 25.64 -19.43
N LEU A 286 3.97 26.84 -19.79
CA LEU A 286 4.02 27.97 -18.87
C LEU A 286 2.63 28.35 -18.33
N HIS A 287 1.60 28.33 -19.19
CA HIS A 287 0.21 28.55 -18.80
C HIS A 287 -0.26 27.52 -17.77
N LEU A 288 0.01 26.23 -18.00
CA LEU A 288 -0.31 25.17 -17.04
C LEU A 288 0.38 25.36 -15.69
N LEU A 289 1.68 25.65 -15.69
CA LEU A 289 2.45 25.83 -14.45
C LEU A 289 1.92 27.03 -13.64
N ARG A 290 1.57 28.13 -14.33
CA ARG A 290 0.95 29.30 -13.69
C ARG A 290 -0.44 29.00 -13.13
N SER A 291 -1.27 28.24 -13.84
CA SER A 291 -2.63 27.88 -13.39
C SER A 291 -2.65 27.05 -12.11
N VAL A 292 -1.53 26.38 -11.82
CA VAL A 292 -1.32 25.52 -10.66
C VAL A 292 -0.60 26.29 -9.53
N ASN A 293 -0.35 27.59 -9.72
CA ASN A 293 0.40 28.47 -8.82
C ASN A 293 1.79 27.92 -8.48
N MET A 294 2.51 27.39 -9.47
CA MET A 294 3.90 26.97 -9.28
C MET A 294 4.83 28.19 -9.38
N ASP A 295 5.61 28.41 -8.32
CA ASP A 295 6.57 29.50 -8.27
C ASP A 295 7.66 29.37 -9.34
N GLN A 296 8.15 30.50 -9.85
CA GLN A 296 9.07 30.55 -10.99
C GLN A 296 10.48 30.03 -10.66
N ASP A 297 10.84 29.96 -9.40
CA ASP A 297 12.08 29.35 -8.91
C ASP A 297 12.00 27.81 -8.90
N GLN A 298 10.80 27.22 -8.88
CA GLN A 298 10.57 25.78 -8.80
C GLN A 298 10.64 25.07 -10.15
N PHE A 299 10.66 25.80 -11.27
CA PHE A 299 10.77 25.22 -12.60
C PHE A 299 11.68 26.03 -13.53
N GLN A 300 12.22 25.37 -14.54
CA GLN A 300 12.85 26.01 -15.68
C GLN A 300 12.36 25.37 -16.99
N LEU A 301 12.27 26.18 -18.04
CA LEU A 301 11.90 25.73 -19.37
C LEU A 301 13.16 25.72 -20.23
N GLY A 302 13.54 24.52 -20.68
CA GLY A 302 14.60 24.35 -21.66
C GLY A 302 14.12 24.67 -23.08
N THR A 303 14.85 24.18 -24.08
CA THR A 303 14.50 24.33 -25.49
C THR A 303 13.34 23.42 -25.89
N ALA A 304 13.27 22.19 -25.38
CA ALA A 304 12.24 21.20 -25.71
C ALA A 304 11.54 20.57 -24.50
N LYS A 305 12.09 20.74 -23.29
CA LYS A 305 11.62 20.10 -22.06
C LYS A 305 11.35 21.08 -20.92
N VAL A 306 10.42 20.69 -20.06
CA VAL A 306 10.19 21.33 -18.76
C VAL A 306 10.97 20.58 -17.68
N PHE A 307 11.59 21.35 -16.79
CA PHE A 307 12.37 20.88 -15.65
C PHE A 307 11.76 21.44 -14.36
N ILE A 308 11.47 20.58 -13.37
CA ILE A 308 10.89 20.95 -12.08
C ILE A 308 11.86 20.51 -10.99
N LYS A 309 12.22 21.44 -10.09
CA LYS A 309 13.22 21.24 -9.04
C LYS A 309 12.71 20.30 -7.95
N ALA A 310 11.65 20.70 -7.26
CA ALA A 310 11.15 19.99 -6.08
C ALA A 310 10.16 18.87 -6.46
N PRO A 311 10.31 17.65 -5.90
CA PRO A 311 9.33 16.57 -6.09
C PRO A 311 7.94 16.95 -5.56
N GLU A 312 7.85 17.78 -4.54
CA GLU A 312 6.61 18.31 -3.97
C GLU A 312 5.79 19.07 -5.02
N SER A 313 6.43 19.93 -5.81
CA SER A 313 5.80 20.68 -6.90
C SER A 313 5.26 19.76 -8.01
N TYR A 314 5.96 18.65 -8.28
CA TYR A 314 5.45 17.61 -9.17
C TYR A 314 4.26 16.85 -8.57
N PHE A 315 4.28 16.54 -7.27
CA PHE A 315 3.15 15.90 -6.60
C PHE A 315 1.92 16.79 -6.56
N LEU A 316 2.10 18.10 -6.42
CA LEU A 316 1.03 19.07 -6.50
C LEU A 316 0.35 19.03 -7.89
N LEU A 317 1.11 18.95 -8.98
CA LEU A 317 0.58 18.71 -10.33
C LEU A 317 -0.20 17.39 -10.44
N GLN A 318 0.29 16.31 -9.82
CA GLN A 318 -0.46 15.03 -9.79
C GLN A 318 -1.76 15.15 -8.99
N HIS A 319 -1.74 15.88 -7.88
CA HIS A 319 -2.90 16.03 -7.01
C HIS A 319 -4.01 16.81 -7.72
N GLN A 320 -3.67 17.93 -8.36
CA GLN A 320 -4.61 18.72 -9.16
C GLN A 320 -5.16 17.91 -10.34
N LEU A 321 -4.34 17.07 -10.97
CA LEU A 321 -4.78 16.17 -12.05
C LEU A 321 -5.86 15.18 -11.56
N LYS A 322 -5.63 14.55 -10.40
CA LYS A 322 -6.59 13.61 -9.78
C LYS A 322 -7.86 14.31 -9.31
N GLY A 323 -7.74 15.54 -8.81
CA GLY A 323 -8.85 16.39 -8.37
C GLY A 323 -9.64 17.04 -9.50
N SER A 324 -9.14 17.00 -10.74
CA SER A 324 -9.78 17.66 -11.88
C SER A 324 -11.23 17.20 -12.06
N ALA A 325 -12.12 18.16 -12.31
CA ALA A 325 -13.55 17.92 -12.47
C ALA A 325 -13.85 16.91 -13.59
N LEU A 326 -12.97 16.78 -14.59
CA LEU A 326 -13.07 15.80 -15.67
C LEU A 326 -12.75 14.37 -15.22
N CYS A 327 -11.78 14.15 -14.31
CA CYS A 327 -11.54 12.83 -13.70
C CYS A 327 -12.73 12.41 -12.82
N LEU A 328 -13.32 13.34 -12.08
CA LEU A 328 -14.54 13.13 -11.30
C LEU A 328 -15.76 12.89 -12.21
N CYS A 329 -15.87 13.64 -13.31
CA CYS A 329 -16.92 13.48 -14.31
C CYS A 329 -16.81 12.13 -15.02
N SER A 330 -15.61 11.72 -15.44
CA SER A 330 -15.36 10.42 -16.07
C SER A 330 -15.62 9.28 -15.09
N SER A 331 -15.22 9.41 -13.83
CA SER A 331 -15.56 8.45 -12.77
C SER A 331 -17.06 8.45 -12.43
N SER A 332 -17.75 9.58 -12.58
CA SER A 332 -19.21 9.68 -12.44
C SER A 332 -19.94 9.09 -13.65
N CYS A 333 -19.44 9.29 -14.87
CA CYS A 333 -19.96 8.73 -16.11
C CYS A 333 -19.72 7.23 -16.13
N TRP A 334 -18.52 6.77 -15.78
CA TRP A 334 -18.21 5.35 -15.64
C TRP A 334 -19.02 4.71 -14.52
N ARG A 335 -19.20 5.35 -13.35
CA ARG A 335 -20.14 4.83 -12.33
C ARG A 335 -21.58 4.81 -12.84
N LYS A 336 -22.03 5.79 -13.63
CA LYS A 336 -23.36 5.78 -14.26
C LYS A 336 -23.50 4.71 -15.34
N CYS A 337 -22.48 4.49 -16.17
CA CYS A 337 -22.41 3.46 -17.21
C CYS A 337 -22.23 2.06 -16.62
N ALA A 338 -21.44 1.89 -15.55
CA ALA A 338 -21.27 0.65 -14.82
C ALA A 338 -22.55 0.30 -14.04
N ARG A 339 -23.24 1.28 -13.44
CA ARG A 339 -24.63 1.10 -12.97
C ARG A 339 -25.60 0.78 -14.12
N GLY A 340 -25.33 1.27 -15.33
CA GLY A 340 -26.06 0.96 -16.55
C GLY A 340 -25.78 -0.44 -17.13
N ASN A 341 -24.57 -0.96 -16.96
CA ASN A 341 -24.11 -2.25 -17.54
C ASN A 341 -24.18 -3.43 -16.56
N SER A 342 -24.02 -3.23 -15.24
CA SER A 342 -24.02 -4.33 -14.26
C SER A 342 -25.41 -4.75 -13.78
N THR A 343 -26.47 -4.01 -14.13
CA THR A 343 -27.85 -4.45 -13.88
C THR A 343 -28.72 -3.93 -14.99
N ALA A 344 -29.47 -4.84 -15.62
CA ALA A 344 -30.60 -4.53 -16.47
C ALA A 344 -31.35 -3.31 -15.90
N THR A 345 -31.55 -2.26 -16.72
CA THR A 345 -32.12 -0.96 -16.32
C THR A 345 -33.14 -1.10 -15.18
N PRO A 346 -33.19 -0.21 -14.16
CA PRO A 346 -34.17 -0.30 -13.08
C PRO A 346 -35.61 -0.47 -13.58
N ALA A 347 -35.92 0.01 -14.79
CA ALA A 347 -37.18 -0.25 -15.49
C ALA A 347 -37.37 -1.73 -15.91
N SER A 348 -36.35 -2.38 -16.47
CA SER A 348 -36.40 -3.80 -16.85
C SER A 348 -36.48 -4.76 -15.65
N SER A 349 -35.74 -4.48 -14.57
CA SER A 349 -35.83 -5.27 -13.33
C SER A 349 -37.22 -5.11 -12.66
N ARG A 350 -37.78 -3.89 -12.67
CA ARG A 350 -39.18 -3.65 -12.26
C ARG A 350 -40.20 -4.34 -13.16
N ARG A 351 -39.98 -4.36 -14.49
CA ARG A 351 -40.85 -5.09 -15.44
C ARG A 351 -40.84 -6.59 -15.13
N ARG A 352 -39.66 -7.22 -15.04
CA ARG A 352 -39.54 -8.64 -14.69
C ARG A 352 -40.21 -8.98 -13.36
N ALA A 353 -40.01 -8.15 -12.33
CA ALA A 353 -40.67 -8.33 -11.03
C ALA A 353 -42.19 -8.09 -11.07
N SER A 354 -42.66 -7.20 -11.93
CA SER A 354 -44.08 -6.99 -12.20
C SER A 354 -44.69 -8.19 -12.91
N ASP A 355 -44.02 -8.72 -13.94
CA ASP A 355 -44.51 -9.84 -14.76
C ASP A 355 -44.69 -11.12 -13.94
N ILE A 356 -43.86 -11.33 -12.91
CA ILE A 356 -43.99 -12.48 -11.98
C ILE A 356 -45.35 -12.50 -11.25
N LEU A 357 -45.89 -11.31 -10.91
CA LEU A 357 -47.09 -11.16 -10.08
C LEU A 357 -48.32 -10.66 -10.86
N LEU A 358 -48.14 -10.32 -12.14
CA LEU A 358 -49.18 -9.74 -13.00
C LEU A 358 -50.39 -10.69 -13.13
N ASN A 359 -51.59 -10.14 -13.01
CA ASN A 359 -52.88 -10.84 -13.02
C ASN A 359 -53.08 -11.90 -11.91
N LYS A 360 -52.11 -12.08 -11.01
CA LYS A 360 -52.14 -13.09 -9.95
C LYS A 360 -52.33 -12.50 -8.56
N LYS A 361 -51.84 -11.28 -8.33
CA LYS A 361 -51.87 -10.62 -7.01
C LYS A 361 -52.11 -9.11 -7.10
N GLU A 362 -52.94 -8.60 -6.20
CA GLU A 362 -53.16 -7.16 -6.05
C GLU A 362 -51.88 -6.41 -5.65
N ARG A 363 -51.77 -5.16 -6.10
CA ARG A 363 -50.54 -4.39 -5.99
C ARG A 363 -50.70 -3.25 -5.00
N ARG A 364 -49.70 -3.04 -4.13
CA ARG A 364 -49.67 -1.82 -3.32
C ARG A 364 -49.24 -0.62 -4.15
N LYS A 365 -49.90 0.52 -3.92
CA LYS A 365 -49.57 1.82 -4.54
C LYS A 365 -48.06 2.13 -4.44
N ASN A 366 -47.47 1.94 -3.25
CA ASN A 366 -46.08 2.27 -2.99
C ASN A 366 -45.07 1.17 -3.43
N SER A 367 -45.52 0.01 -3.89
CA SER A 367 -44.64 -1.10 -4.32
C SER A 367 -44.36 -1.10 -5.83
N ILE A 368 -45.30 -0.62 -6.65
CA ILE A 368 -45.22 -0.67 -8.11
C ILE A 368 -44.06 0.17 -8.68
N ASN A 369 -43.88 1.38 -8.17
CA ASN A 369 -42.91 2.35 -8.69
C ASN A 369 -41.64 2.48 -7.83
N ARG A 370 -41.47 1.62 -6.82
CA ARG A 370 -40.30 1.66 -5.94
C ARG A 370 -39.03 1.23 -6.67
N ASN A 371 -37.93 1.93 -6.39
CA ASN A 371 -36.61 1.55 -6.88
C ASN A 371 -36.05 0.36 -6.08
N PHE A 372 -35.45 -0.59 -6.79
CA PHE A 372 -34.79 -1.75 -6.20
C PHE A 372 -33.38 -1.37 -5.77
N VAL A 373 -33.04 -1.64 -4.52
CA VAL A 373 -31.76 -1.29 -3.88
C VAL A 373 -30.89 -2.54 -3.63
N GLY A 374 -31.51 -3.71 -3.45
CA GLY A 374 -30.86 -4.95 -3.08
C GLY A 374 -30.55 -5.01 -1.59
N ASP A 375 -29.59 -4.22 -1.14
CA ASP A 375 -29.15 -4.20 0.26
C ASP A 375 -29.81 -3.06 1.05
N TYR A 376 -30.83 -3.39 1.84
CA TYR A 376 -31.55 -2.46 2.71
C TYR A 376 -31.04 -2.42 4.14
N ILE A 377 -30.10 -3.30 4.50
CA ILE A 377 -29.47 -3.35 5.83
C ILE A 377 -28.18 -2.52 5.84
N GLY A 378 -27.48 -2.44 4.71
CA GLY A 378 -26.15 -1.82 4.61
C GLY A 378 -25.06 -2.78 5.07
N THR A 379 -25.08 -4.01 4.56
CA THR A 379 -24.22 -5.13 5.00
C THR A 379 -22.72 -4.88 4.89
N ASP A 380 -22.28 -3.87 4.14
CA ASP A 380 -20.88 -3.42 4.10
C ASP A 380 -20.40 -2.79 5.42
N ASN A 381 -21.32 -2.24 6.21
CA ASN A 381 -21.04 -1.64 7.52
C ASN A 381 -21.32 -2.59 8.69
N HIS A 382 -21.70 -3.85 8.42
CA HIS A 382 -22.11 -4.86 9.42
C HIS A 382 -21.22 -6.13 9.34
N PRO A 383 -20.00 -6.10 9.90
CA PRO A 383 -19.07 -7.24 9.85
C PRO A 383 -19.63 -8.52 10.52
N GLU A 384 -20.54 -8.38 11.48
CA GLU A 384 -21.24 -9.47 12.16
C GLU A 384 -22.10 -10.30 11.21
N ILE A 385 -22.71 -9.70 10.18
CA ILE A 385 -23.47 -10.43 9.16
C ILE A 385 -22.53 -11.19 8.23
N ARG A 386 -21.39 -10.57 7.88
CA ARG A 386 -20.35 -11.14 7.00
C ARG A 386 -19.73 -12.42 7.56
N GLN A 387 -19.77 -12.62 8.89
CA GLN A 387 -19.27 -13.84 9.52
C GLN A 387 -20.06 -15.09 9.08
N PHE A 388 -21.36 -14.95 8.77
CA PHE A 388 -22.23 -16.07 8.39
C PHE A 388 -22.29 -16.32 6.88
N VAL A 389 -22.17 -15.25 6.08
CA VAL A 389 -22.32 -15.27 4.62
C VAL A 389 -20.98 -15.48 3.89
N GLY A 390 -19.85 -15.25 4.56
CA GLY A 390 -18.52 -15.40 4.00
C GLY A 390 -17.97 -14.10 3.37
N ARG A 391 -16.70 -13.78 3.65
CA ARG A 391 -16.08 -12.48 3.32
C ARG A 391 -16.05 -12.12 1.83
N ARG A 392 -16.14 -13.12 0.93
CA ARG A 392 -16.05 -12.93 -0.53
C ARG A 392 -17.37 -13.22 -1.26
N GLU A 393 -18.42 -13.63 -0.55
CA GLU A 393 -19.69 -13.96 -1.20
C GLU A 393 -20.48 -12.67 -1.47
N ARG A 394 -21.02 -12.56 -2.70
CA ARG A 394 -21.84 -11.42 -3.10
C ARG A 394 -23.23 -11.54 -2.47
N ILE A 395 -23.69 -10.46 -1.84
CA ILE A 395 -25.05 -10.32 -1.35
C ILE A 395 -25.88 -9.65 -2.43
N ASP A 396 -26.98 -10.29 -2.84
CA ASP A 396 -27.89 -9.73 -3.86
C ASP A 396 -29.10 -9.02 -3.23
N PHE A 397 -29.52 -9.47 -2.06
CA PHE A 397 -30.62 -8.88 -1.32
C PHE A 397 -30.41 -9.04 0.19
N ALA A 398 -30.71 -7.99 0.95
CA ALA A 398 -30.72 -8.01 2.41
C ALA A 398 -31.85 -7.11 2.94
N ASP A 399 -32.71 -7.65 3.80
CA ASP A 399 -33.84 -6.94 4.41
C ASP A 399 -34.14 -7.47 5.82
N VAL A 400 -34.64 -6.59 6.71
CA VAL A 400 -35.12 -6.99 8.04
C VAL A 400 -36.59 -7.38 7.92
N VAL A 401 -36.87 -8.69 7.97
CA VAL A 401 -38.21 -9.25 7.78
C VAL A 401 -38.85 -9.70 9.10
N VAL A 402 -40.18 -9.76 9.11
CA VAL A 402 -40.93 -10.37 10.22
C VAL A 402 -41.17 -11.84 9.91
N LYS A 403 -40.72 -12.73 10.80
CA LYS A 403 -40.92 -14.17 10.73
C LYS A 403 -41.97 -14.62 11.74
N PHE A 404 -42.86 -15.51 11.31
CA PHE A 404 -43.88 -16.12 12.16
C PHE A 404 -43.43 -17.49 12.64
N ASP A 405 -43.59 -17.74 13.95
CA ASP A 405 -43.34 -19.05 14.54
C ASP A 405 -44.58 -19.96 14.48
N ARG A 406 -44.47 -21.15 15.07
CA ARG A 406 -45.57 -22.12 15.16
C ARG A 406 -46.78 -21.63 15.96
N ARG A 407 -46.67 -20.58 16.75
CA ARG A 407 -47.76 -19.98 17.54
C ARG A 407 -48.22 -18.65 16.93
N PHE A 408 -47.82 -18.37 15.69
CA PHE A 408 -48.05 -17.09 15.01
C PHE A 408 -47.45 -15.88 15.74
N LYS A 409 -46.47 -16.09 16.63
CA LYS A 409 -45.69 -15.01 17.23
C LYS A 409 -44.67 -14.51 16.22
N THR A 410 -44.54 -13.19 16.17
CA THR A 410 -43.65 -12.49 15.25
C THR A 410 -42.27 -12.31 15.87
N THR A 411 -41.21 -12.54 15.08
CA THR A 411 -39.84 -12.22 15.43
C THR A 411 -39.19 -11.50 14.25
N LYS A 412 -38.38 -10.47 14.50
CA LYS A 412 -37.59 -9.81 13.45
C LYS A 412 -36.33 -10.63 13.13
N CYS A 413 -36.05 -10.85 11.86
CA CYS A 413 -34.81 -11.49 11.41
C CYS A 413 -34.32 -10.86 10.11
N ASP A 414 -33.02 -10.89 9.91
CA ASP A 414 -32.39 -10.42 8.69
C ASP A 414 -32.44 -11.54 7.64
N LEU A 415 -33.09 -11.27 6.51
CA LEU A 415 -33.22 -12.15 5.35
C LEU A 415 -32.15 -11.76 4.35
N ILE A 416 -31.23 -12.68 4.04
CA ILE A 416 -30.14 -12.43 3.12
C ILE A 416 -30.15 -13.45 1.99
N LEU A 417 -30.12 -12.97 0.75
CA LEU A 417 -30.02 -13.78 -0.46
C LEU A 417 -28.65 -13.61 -1.09
N THR A 418 -27.98 -14.72 -1.34
CA THR A 418 -26.77 -14.79 -2.15
C THR A 418 -27.04 -15.61 -3.42
N PRO A 419 -26.08 -15.67 -4.36
CA PRO A 419 -26.20 -16.55 -5.52
C PRO A 419 -26.38 -18.03 -5.17
N LYS A 420 -26.04 -18.50 -3.96
CA LYS A 420 -26.09 -19.94 -3.62
C LYS A 420 -27.05 -20.28 -2.47
N PHE A 421 -27.29 -19.36 -1.55
CA PHE A 421 -28.00 -19.63 -0.31
C PHE A 421 -28.98 -18.51 0.06
N LEU A 422 -29.99 -18.90 0.85
CA LEU A 422 -30.90 -18.02 1.56
C LEU A 422 -30.62 -18.14 3.07
N TYR A 423 -30.30 -17.03 3.72
CA TYR A 423 -29.98 -16.97 5.14
C TYR A 423 -31.09 -16.24 5.92
N LEU A 424 -31.39 -16.75 7.11
CA LEU A 424 -32.19 -16.08 8.14
C LEU A 424 -31.33 -15.90 9.39
N ILE A 425 -31.04 -14.66 9.75
CA ILE A 425 -30.22 -14.31 10.90
C ILE A 425 -31.11 -13.61 11.93
N GLY A 426 -31.15 -14.12 13.16
CA GLY A 426 -31.92 -13.55 14.25
C GLY A 426 -31.02 -12.87 15.26
N ARG A 427 -31.61 -12.05 16.13
CA ARG A 427 -30.91 -11.42 17.26
C ARG A 427 -31.39 -12.07 18.57
N GLU A 428 -30.48 -12.57 19.39
CA GLU A 428 -30.80 -13.20 20.68
C GLU A 428 -29.96 -12.62 21.82
N LYS A 429 -30.56 -12.49 23.00
CA LYS A 429 -29.82 -12.13 24.22
C LYS A 429 -29.06 -13.34 24.73
N VAL A 430 -27.76 -13.18 24.99
CA VAL A 430 -26.91 -14.19 25.61
C VAL A 430 -27.44 -14.48 27.02
N LYS A 431 -27.76 -15.75 27.30
CA LYS A 431 -28.41 -16.17 28.55
C LYS A 431 -27.43 -16.58 29.65
N GLN A 432 -26.19 -16.94 29.29
CA GLN A 432 -25.17 -17.51 30.18
C GLN A 432 -23.77 -17.05 29.73
N GLY A 433 -22.82 -16.96 30.67
CA GLY A 433 -21.45 -16.52 30.42
C GLY A 433 -21.18 -15.05 30.77
N PRO A 434 -19.93 -14.57 30.57
CA PRO A 434 -19.52 -13.19 30.90
C PRO A 434 -20.29 -12.13 30.10
N ASP A 435 -20.81 -12.47 28.92
CA ASP A 435 -21.57 -11.58 28.04
C ASP A 435 -23.10 -11.62 28.26
N LYS A 436 -23.56 -12.13 29.41
CA LYS A 436 -24.99 -12.27 29.72
C LYS A 436 -25.72 -10.93 29.54
N GLY A 437 -26.79 -10.94 28.75
CA GLY A 437 -27.60 -9.75 28.45
C GLY A 437 -27.25 -9.04 27.14
N GLN A 438 -26.07 -9.26 26.56
CA GLN A 438 -25.72 -8.71 25.25
C GLN A 438 -26.53 -9.36 24.13
N ILE A 439 -26.90 -8.56 23.11
CA ILE A 439 -27.62 -9.03 21.92
C ILE A 439 -26.60 -9.52 20.90
N ARG A 440 -26.67 -10.81 20.56
CA ARG A 440 -25.79 -11.45 19.57
C ARG A 440 -26.60 -11.88 18.35
N GLU A 441 -26.01 -11.75 17.17
CA GLU A 441 -26.56 -12.31 15.94
C GLU A 441 -26.36 -13.82 15.91
N VAL A 442 -27.42 -14.54 15.52
CA VAL A 442 -27.45 -16.00 15.49
C VAL A 442 -28.05 -16.44 14.16
N LEU A 443 -27.31 -17.24 13.41
CA LEU A 443 -27.81 -17.88 12.20
C LEU A 443 -28.97 -18.83 12.56
N LYS A 444 -30.20 -18.45 12.19
CA LYS A 444 -31.41 -19.24 12.45
C LYS A 444 -31.66 -20.29 11.39
N ARG A 445 -31.31 -19.98 10.13
CA ARG A 445 -31.48 -20.91 9.01
C ARG A 445 -30.56 -20.54 7.85
N LYS A 446 -30.04 -21.57 7.17
CA LYS A 446 -29.35 -21.47 5.89
C LYS A 446 -29.98 -22.49 4.95
N ILE A 447 -30.56 -22.03 3.84
CA ILE A 447 -31.23 -22.88 2.84
C ILE A 447 -30.44 -22.78 1.54
N GLN A 448 -30.05 -23.90 0.94
CA GLN A 448 -29.51 -23.91 -0.42
C GLN A 448 -30.62 -23.62 -1.42
N LEU A 449 -30.35 -22.81 -2.44
CA LEU A 449 -31.41 -22.41 -3.38
C LEU A 449 -32.06 -23.61 -4.09
N ASN A 450 -31.30 -24.67 -4.40
CA ASN A 450 -31.83 -25.88 -5.02
C ASN A 450 -32.81 -26.69 -4.14
N ARG A 451 -32.80 -26.49 -2.81
CA ARG A 451 -33.72 -27.16 -1.86
C ARG A 451 -35.07 -26.45 -1.74
N ILE A 452 -35.20 -25.25 -2.29
CA ILE A 452 -36.48 -24.52 -2.27
C ILE A 452 -37.44 -25.19 -3.26
N GLN A 453 -38.58 -25.66 -2.75
CA GLN A 453 -39.58 -26.39 -3.54
C GLN A 453 -40.54 -25.45 -4.25
N SER A 454 -41.08 -24.47 -3.53
CA SER A 454 -42.00 -23.46 -4.07
C SER A 454 -42.12 -22.26 -3.13
N VAL A 455 -42.73 -21.17 -3.60
CA VAL A 455 -43.09 -20.02 -2.75
C VAL A 455 -44.58 -19.74 -2.89
N SER A 456 -45.28 -19.64 -1.76
CA SER A 456 -46.72 -19.34 -1.74
C SER A 456 -47.02 -17.91 -1.31
N LEU A 457 -48.02 -17.31 -1.96
CA LEU A 457 -48.42 -15.90 -1.84
C LEU A 457 -49.94 -15.80 -1.82
N SER A 458 -50.50 -14.82 -1.10
CA SER A 458 -51.93 -14.53 -1.26
C SER A 458 -52.23 -13.80 -2.57
N THR A 459 -53.51 -13.68 -2.94
CA THR A 459 -53.93 -12.88 -4.09
C THR A 459 -54.19 -11.40 -3.76
N LEU A 460 -54.17 -11.03 -2.47
CA LEU A 460 -54.43 -9.67 -1.96
C LEU A 460 -53.16 -8.82 -1.82
N GLN A 461 -53.30 -7.53 -1.49
CA GLN A 461 -52.17 -6.60 -1.32
C GLN A 461 -51.41 -6.72 0.01
N ASP A 462 -50.88 -7.91 0.30
CA ASP A 462 -50.10 -8.19 1.51
C ASP A 462 -48.57 -8.23 1.31
N ASP A 463 -47.83 -8.33 2.42
CA ASP A 463 -46.36 -8.52 2.48
C ASP A 463 -45.95 -9.96 2.80
N PHE A 464 -46.91 -10.85 2.96
CA PHE A 464 -46.69 -12.24 3.34
C PHE A 464 -46.21 -13.09 2.17
N PHE A 465 -45.32 -14.02 2.49
CA PHE A 465 -44.92 -15.10 1.61
C PHE A 465 -44.43 -16.29 2.44
N VAL A 466 -44.62 -17.49 1.89
CA VAL A 466 -44.15 -18.73 2.52
C VAL A 466 -43.13 -19.36 1.60
N VAL A 467 -41.91 -19.56 2.11
CA VAL A 467 -40.87 -20.32 1.40
C VAL A 467 -40.99 -21.79 1.81
N HIS A 468 -41.31 -22.66 0.85
CA HIS A 468 -41.45 -24.09 1.07
C HIS A 468 -40.13 -24.83 0.83
N GLU A 469 -39.80 -25.70 1.77
CA GLU A 469 -38.57 -26.48 1.79
C GLU A 469 -38.89 -27.88 2.33
N GLU A 470 -37.98 -28.84 2.16
CA GLU A 470 -38.21 -30.22 2.56
C GLU A 470 -38.49 -30.38 4.06
N GLU A 471 -37.67 -29.77 4.94
CA GLU A 471 -37.74 -29.97 6.38
C GLU A 471 -38.93 -29.26 7.03
N TYR A 472 -39.07 -27.95 6.79
CA TYR A 472 -40.15 -27.11 7.32
C TYR A 472 -40.20 -25.78 6.57
N ASP A 473 -41.34 -25.10 6.61
CA ASP A 473 -41.56 -23.90 5.83
C ASP A 473 -41.20 -22.63 6.61
N SER A 474 -40.89 -21.54 5.89
CA SER A 474 -40.60 -20.22 6.49
C SER A 474 -41.67 -19.21 6.09
N VAL A 475 -42.49 -18.81 7.06
CA VAL A 475 -43.52 -17.77 6.90
C VAL A 475 -42.89 -16.42 7.22
N LEU A 476 -42.85 -15.53 6.22
CA LEU A 476 -42.15 -14.26 6.27
C LEU A 476 -43.04 -13.11 5.78
N GLN A 477 -42.83 -11.93 6.33
CA GLN A 477 -43.46 -10.68 5.91
C GLN A 477 -42.36 -9.65 5.61
N SER A 478 -42.35 -9.14 4.38
CA SER A 478 -41.38 -8.13 3.91
C SER A 478 -42.07 -7.11 3.01
N VAL A 479 -41.82 -5.82 3.28
CA VAL A 479 -42.26 -4.70 2.44
C VAL A 479 -41.57 -4.77 1.06
N PHE A 480 -40.38 -5.36 0.99
CA PHE A 480 -39.56 -5.52 -0.22
C PHE A 480 -39.76 -6.87 -0.93
N LYS A 481 -40.82 -7.62 -0.56
CA LYS A 481 -41.17 -8.95 -1.13
C LYS A 481 -41.07 -9.04 -2.65
N THR A 482 -41.59 -8.05 -3.39
CA THR A 482 -41.59 -8.08 -4.87
C THR A 482 -40.18 -8.13 -5.45
N GLU A 483 -39.25 -7.37 -4.87
CA GLU A 483 -37.85 -7.34 -5.29
C GLU A 483 -37.16 -8.65 -4.90
N PHE A 484 -37.33 -9.07 -3.65
CA PHE A 484 -36.83 -10.34 -3.14
C PHE A 484 -37.24 -11.52 -4.04
N LEU A 485 -38.54 -11.65 -4.38
CA LEU A 485 -39.05 -12.71 -5.24
C LEU A 485 -38.42 -12.68 -6.64
N SER A 486 -38.22 -11.48 -7.20
CA SER A 486 -37.63 -11.35 -8.53
C SER A 486 -36.18 -11.82 -8.56
N LEU A 487 -35.40 -11.53 -7.51
CA LEU A 487 -34.03 -11.98 -7.35
C LEU A 487 -33.97 -13.48 -7.03
N LEU A 488 -34.85 -13.96 -6.15
CA LEU A 488 -34.93 -15.38 -5.80
C LEU A 488 -35.26 -16.26 -7.01
N VAL A 489 -36.27 -15.90 -7.81
CA VAL A 489 -36.64 -16.65 -9.03
C VAL A 489 -35.48 -16.66 -10.03
N LYS A 490 -34.80 -15.52 -10.20
CA LYS A 490 -33.63 -15.41 -11.08
C LYS A 490 -32.49 -16.32 -10.61
N ARG A 491 -32.09 -16.23 -9.33
CA ARG A 491 -31.00 -17.04 -8.78
C ARG A 491 -31.34 -18.54 -8.74
N TYR A 492 -32.59 -18.88 -8.49
CA TYR A 492 -33.04 -20.26 -8.54
C TYR A 492 -32.90 -20.84 -9.96
N GLN A 493 -33.36 -20.10 -10.98
CA GLN A 493 -33.22 -20.49 -12.38
C GLN A 493 -31.75 -20.62 -12.79
N GLU A 494 -30.88 -19.69 -12.40
CA GLU A 494 -29.44 -19.74 -12.70
C GLU A 494 -28.72 -20.94 -12.06
N ASN A 495 -29.20 -21.47 -10.94
CA ASN A 495 -28.54 -22.61 -10.25
C ASN A 495 -29.13 -23.98 -10.57
N THR A 496 -30.39 -24.03 -10.99
CA THR A 496 -31.12 -25.31 -11.17
C THR A 496 -31.57 -25.55 -12.60
N ASP A 497 -31.42 -24.55 -13.47
CA ASP A 497 -32.00 -24.47 -14.82
C ASP A 497 -33.52 -24.73 -14.86
N ARG A 498 -34.20 -24.65 -13.71
CA ARG A 498 -35.65 -24.82 -13.55
C ARG A 498 -36.30 -23.56 -13.05
N LYS A 499 -37.57 -23.36 -13.42
CA LYS A 499 -38.36 -22.22 -12.97
C LYS A 499 -38.96 -22.50 -11.60
N LEU A 500 -38.71 -21.61 -10.63
CA LEU A 500 -39.29 -21.70 -9.29
C LEU A 500 -40.82 -21.62 -9.34
N ALA A 501 -41.50 -22.60 -8.73
CA ALA A 501 -42.96 -22.64 -8.67
C ALA A 501 -43.50 -21.59 -7.68
N LEU A 502 -44.38 -20.71 -8.15
CA LEU A 502 -45.07 -19.70 -7.35
C LEU A 502 -46.57 -20.03 -7.26
N LYS A 503 -47.06 -20.26 -6.05
CA LYS A 503 -48.46 -20.63 -5.78
C LYS A 503 -49.21 -19.41 -5.23
N PHE A 504 -50.43 -19.18 -5.74
CA PHE A 504 -51.26 -18.05 -5.35
C PHE A 504 -52.59 -18.56 -4.80
N ASN A 505 -52.83 -18.35 -3.50
CA ASN A 505 -54.08 -18.75 -2.85
C ASN A 505 -54.34 -17.87 -1.62
N ASN A 506 -55.59 -17.57 -1.30
CA ASN A 506 -55.94 -16.85 -0.07
C ASN A 506 -55.95 -17.77 1.16
N LEU A 507 -55.85 -19.09 0.97
CA LEU A 507 -55.56 -20.04 2.04
C LEU A 507 -54.15 -20.62 1.82
N LEU A 508 -53.20 -20.20 2.65
CA LEU A 508 -51.81 -20.67 2.58
C LEU A 508 -51.56 -21.70 3.69
N GLU A 509 -51.24 -22.93 3.30
CA GLU A 509 -50.82 -23.98 4.23
C GLU A 509 -49.29 -24.05 4.33
N PHE A 510 -48.76 -24.27 5.53
CA PHE A 510 -47.32 -24.38 5.75
C PHE A 510 -46.96 -25.43 6.81
N LYS A 511 -45.82 -26.12 6.58
CA LYS A 511 -45.25 -27.13 7.48
C LYS A 511 -44.49 -26.47 8.62
N VAL A 512 -44.79 -26.87 9.85
CA VAL A 512 -44.12 -26.36 11.05
C VAL A 512 -42.88 -27.18 11.41
N LYS A 513 -41.83 -26.53 11.92
CA LYS A 513 -40.63 -27.20 12.43
C LYS A 513 -40.97 -28.21 13.54
N LYS A 514 -40.53 -29.47 13.39
CA LYS A 514 -40.63 -30.51 14.43
C LYS A 514 -39.93 -30.05 15.73
N GLY A 515 -40.62 -30.18 16.86
CA GLY A 515 -40.07 -29.84 18.17
C GLY A 515 -39.08 -30.88 18.68
N ARG A 516 -38.23 -30.52 19.66
CA ARG A 516 -37.23 -31.41 20.28
C ARG A 516 -37.81 -32.50 21.20
N HIS A 517 -39.12 -32.54 21.41
CA HIS A 517 -39.78 -33.51 22.31
C HIS A 517 -40.50 -34.60 21.52
N LEU A 518 -40.41 -35.84 22.01
CA LEU A 518 -40.87 -37.09 21.37
C LEU A 518 -42.38 -37.15 21.03
N PHE A 519 -43.18 -36.20 21.56
CA PHE A 519 -44.64 -36.08 21.30
C PHE A 519 -45.03 -34.88 20.41
N SER A 520 -44.07 -34.18 19.80
CA SER A 520 -44.38 -33.02 18.94
C SER A 520 -44.68 -33.45 17.51
N SER A 521 -45.94 -33.72 17.20
CA SER A 521 -46.41 -33.97 15.82
C SER A 521 -46.03 -32.83 14.86
N SER A 522 -45.59 -33.21 13.66
CA SER A 522 -45.34 -32.34 12.50
C SER A 522 -46.67 -31.83 11.94
N GLY A 523 -47.31 -30.88 12.63
CA GLY A 523 -48.56 -30.30 12.17
C GLY A 523 -48.38 -29.29 11.03
N SER A 524 -49.29 -29.27 10.07
CA SER A 524 -49.48 -28.13 9.18
C SER A 524 -50.33 -27.05 9.86
N ARG A 525 -50.13 -25.80 9.45
CA ARG A 525 -50.90 -24.63 9.87
C ARG A 525 -51.31 -23.82 8.66
N GLN A 526 -52.32 -22.99 8.83
CA GLN A 526 -52.90 -22.23 7.72
C GLN A 526 -52.90 -20.73 7.99
N ILE A 527 -52.85 -19.93 6.93
CA ILE A 527 -53.02 -18.49 6.95
C ILE A 527 -54.15 -18.17 5.97
N GLN A 528 -55.24 -17.61 6.48
CA GLN A 528 -56.41 -17.25 5.71
C GLN A 528 -56.47 -15.75 5.50
N PHE A 529 -56.44 -15.33 4.24
CA PHE A 529 -56.49 -13.94 3.81
C PHE A 529 -57.93 -13.57 3.43
N GLN A 530 -58.41 -12.46 3.96
CA GLN A 530 -59.73 -11.91 3.67
C GLN A 530 -59.65 -10.40 3.43
N ALA A 531 -60.61 -9.88 2.67
CA ALA A 531 -60.74 -8.44 2.47
C ALA A 531 -61.17 -7.77 3.79
N GLY A 532 -60.43 -6.75 4.22
CA GLY A 532 -60.69 -5.96 5.41
C GLY A 532 -61.11 -4.53 5.07
N GLN A 533 -61.53 -3.78 6.09
CA GLN A 533 -61.81 -2.34 6.00
C GLN A 533 -60.64 -1.56 6.62
N GLY A 534 -60.10 -0.57 5.90
CA GLY A 534 -58.96 0.27 6.34
C GLY A 534 -57.61 -0.11 5.70
N ASP A 535 -56.61 0.76 5.89
CA ASP A 535 -55.26 0.62 5.30
C ASP A 535 -54.30 -0.25 6.15
N GLU A 536 -54.68 -0.62 7.38
CA GLU A 536 -53.84 -1.40 8.30
C GLU A 536 -54.17 -2.91 8.25
N VAL A 537 -53.15 -3.75 8.43
CA VAL A 537 -53.29 -5.21 8.42
C VAL A 537 -53.71 -5.69 9.81
N VAL A 538 -54.85 -6.38 9.91
CA VAL A 538 -55.34 -6.96 11.15
C VAL A 538 -55.03 -8.46 11.20
N LEU A 539 -54.30 -8.88 12.24
CA LEU A 539 -53.90 -10.28 12.47
C LEU A 539 -54.68 -10.87 13.64
N LYS A 540 -55.48 -11.91 13.39
CA LYS A 540 -56.26 -12.62 14.41
C LYS A 540 -55.90 -14.12 14.39
N PRO A 541 -55.04 -14.61 15.29
CA PRO A 541 -54.76 -16.03 15.41
C PRO A 541 -55.98 -16.76 16.01
N SER A 542 -56.42 -17.83 15.36
CA SER A 542 -57.50 -18.73 15.81
C SER A 542 -57.04 -20.19 15.69
N GLY A 543 -56.60 -20.78 16.81
CA GLY A 543 -56.14 -22.17 16.87
C GLY A 543 -54.96 -22.49 15.92
N LYS A 544 -55.24 -23.24 14.84
CA LYS A 544 -54.26 -23.61 13.80
C LYS A 544 -54.23 -22.66 12.60
N VAL A 545 -55.09 -21.64 12.58
CA VAL A 545 -55.26 -20.70 11.47
C VAL A 545 -54.91 -19.28 11.91
N LEU A 546 -54.18 -18.54 11.08
CA LEU A 546 -54.00 -17.10 11.23
C LEU A 546 -54.91 -16.37 10.25
N HIS A 547 -55.90 -15.64 10.75
CA HIS A 547 -56.74 -14.79 9.92
C HIS A 547 -56.06 -13.44 9.69
N VAL A 548 -55.92 -13.06 8.43
CA VAL A 548 -55.28 -11.82 7.99
C VAL A 548 -56.29 -11.01 7.20
N SER A 549 -56.70 -9.85 7.73
CA SER A 549 -57.62 -8.93 7.05
C SER A 549 -56.87 -7.73 6.48
N ILE A 550 -57.07 -7.42 5.20
CA ILE A 550 -56.30 -6.40 4.47
C ILE A 550 -57.23 -5.59 3.57
N GLY A 551 -57.09 -4.26 3.56
CA GLY A 551 -57.83 -3.38 2.67
C GLY A 551 -57.58 -3.62 1.17
N PRO A 552 -58.38 -3.02 0.28
CA PRO A 552 -58.29 -3.22 -1.16
C PRO A 552 -57.03 -2.58 -1.78
N GLY A 553 -56.34 -3.33 -2.64
CA GLY A 553 -55.16 -2.86 -3.36
C GLY A 553 -55.44 -2.33 -4.76
N LEU A 554 -54.38 -1.97 -5.48
CA LEU A 554 -54.49 -1.71 -6.91
C LEU A 554 -54.82 -3.01 -7.66
N PRO A 555 -55.56 -2.93 -8.79
CA PRO A 555 -55.92 -4.08 -9.60
C PRO A 555 -54.75 -4.99 -9.96
N LYS A 556 -55.01 -6.30 -10.09
CA LYS A 556 -53.97 -7.33 -10.37
C LYS A 556 -53.23 -7.10 -11.69
N ASN A 557 -53.81 -6.36 -12.64
CA ASN A 557 -53.22 -6.01 -13.93
C ASN A 557 -52.38 -4.70 -13.90
N SER A 558 -52.21 -4.07 -12.74
CA SER A 558 -51.47 -2.80 -12.61
C SER A 558 -49.98 -2.98 -12.97
N ARG A 559 -49.46 -2.10 -13.84
CA ARG A 559 -48.06 -2.09 -14.30
C ARG A 559 -47.30 -0.85 -13.83
N PRO A 560 -45.95 -0.91 -13.72
CA PRO A 560 -45.11 0.26 -13.41
C PRO A 560 -45.27 1.39 -14.42
N THR A 561 -45.51 2.61 -13.94
CA THR A 561 -45.65 3.81 -14.79
C THR A 561 -44.29 4.49 -15.01
N ARG A 562 -44.14 5.15 -16.18
CA ARG A 562 -42.86 5.80 -16.58
C ARG A 562 -42.64 7.17 -15.92
N LYS A 563 -43.63 7.71 -15.20
CA LYS A 563 -43.60 9.01 -14.53
C LYS A 563 -43.93 8.83 -13.05
N ASP A 564 -42.93 8.87 -12.17
CA ASP A 564 -42.90 9.82 -11.05
C ASP A 564 -41.52 9.78 -10.37
N ASN A 565 -40.88 10.94 -10.26
CA ASN A 565 -39.56 11.12 -9.64
C ASN A 565 -39.61 12.24 -8.58
N ARG A 566 -40.81 12.56 -8.05
CA ARG A 566 -40.96 13.57 -7.01
C ARG A 566 -41.12 12.91 -5.64
N LYS A 567 -40.08 13.13 -4.83
CA LYS A 567 -40.05 13.09 -3.35
C LYS A 567 -40.22 11.71 -2.67
N SER A 568 -39.14 10.93 -2.63
CA SER A 568 -38.85 10.12 -1.45
C SER A 568 -38.02 10.98 -0.49
N ARG A 569 -38.69 11.67 0.43
CA ARG A 569 -38.06 12.34 1.57
C ARG A 569 -38.83 11.86 2.80
N TYR A 570 -38.30 10.83 3.47
CA TYR A 570 -38.75 10.46 4.82
C TYR A 570 -37.63 9.75 5.56
N MET A 571 -36.92 10.51 6.40
CA MET A 571 -36.25 10.09 7.63
C MET A 571 -36.19 11.35 8.51
N GLY A 572 -36.96 11.39 9.60
CA GLY A 572 -37.00 12.50 10.56
C GLY A 572 -38.21 12.41 11.51
N ALA A 573 -37.91 12.33 12.80
CA ALA A 573 -38.78 12.11 13.97
C ALA A 573 -40.03 13.02 14.11
N PRO A 574 -41.03 12.63 14.92
CA PRO A 574 -42.27 13.40 15.08
C PRO A 574 -42.02 14.64 15.95
N ARG A 575 -42.53 15.80 15.51
CA ARG A 575 -42.73 16.97 16.36
C ARG A 575 -44.22 17.29 16.47
N SER A 576 -44.57 17.66 17.69
CA SER A 576 -45.88 17.93 18.26
C SER A 576 -46.78 18.87 17.45
N ARG A 577 -48.09 18.62 17.60
CA ARG A 577 -49.24 19.44 17.20
C ARG A 577 -49.13 20.90 17.66
N GLY A 578 -49.68 21.79 16.81
CA GLY A 578 -50.26 23.09 17.16
C GLY A 578 -51.24 23.47 16.06
N GLY A 579 -52.52 23.63 16.40
CA GLY A 579 -53.65 23.76 15.46
C GLY A 579 -53.87 25.17 14.91
N GLY A 580 -54.79 25.26 13.94
CA GLY A 580 -55.32 26.52 13.42
C GLY A 580 -56.15 26.37 12.14
N ALA A 581 -57.47 26.44 12.29
CA ALA A 581 -58.55 26.77 11.35
C ALA A 581 -58.22 27.83 10.28
N SER A 582 -58.93 28.10 9.17
CA SER A 582 -60.11 27.61 8.43
C SER A 582 -60.30 28.53 7.20
N ARG A 583 -61.17 28.14 6.24
CA ARG A 583 -61.80 28.91 5.14
C ARG A 583 -60.90 29.22 3.93
N GLY A 584 -61.32 29.19 2.66
CA GLY A 584 -62.59 29.00 1.96
C GLY A 584 -62.33 29.40 0.49
N GLY A 585 -62.87 28.68 -0.51
CA GLY A 585 -62.53 28.78 -1.96
C GLY A 585 -63.03 30.05 -2.70
N PRO A 586 -63.33 30.02 -4.03
CA PRO A 586 -63.11 28.99 -5.06
C PRO A 586 -62.39 29.51 -6.35
N ALA A 587 -62.23 28.62 -7.34
CA ALA A 587 -61.63 28.81 -8.67
C ALA A 587 -62.54 29.64 -9.65
N PRO A 588 -62.36 29.69 -11.00
CA PRO A 588 -61.23 29.33 -11.88
C PRO A 588 -60.94 30.37 -13.01
N SER A 589 -59.96 30.07 -13.88
CA SER A 589 -60.05 30.15 -15.37
C SER A 589 -58.99 30.96 -16.14
N ARG A 590 -58.42 30.23 -17.13
CA ARG A 590 -58.10 30.59 -18.53
C ARG A 590 -56.92 31.51 -18.91
N GLY A 591 -56.23 31.07 -19.98
CA GLY A 591 -55.38 31.85 -20.91
C GLY A 591 -53.89 31.83 -20.55
N SER A 592 -52.97 31.15 -21.26
CA SER A 592 -52.50 31.44 -22.64
C SER A 592 -52.04 32.91 -22.75
N THR A 593 -50.85 33.32 -23.18
CA THR A 593 -49.76 32.74 -23.97
C THR A 593 -48.64 33.79 -24.05
N LEU A 594 -47.40 33.34 -24.23
CA LEU A 594 -46.31 33.95 -25.03
C LEU A 594 -45.70 35.33 -24.70
N ARG A 595 -44.34 35.30 -24.68
CA ARG A 595 -43.37 36.36 -25.05
C ARG A 595 -43.33 37.57 -24.10
N GLN A 596 -42.19 38.20 -23.79
CA GLN A 596 -40.95 38.41 -24.52
C GLN A 596 -39.86 38.91 -23.55
N GLN A 597 -38.59 38.63 -23.87
CA GLN A 597 -37.41 39.51 -23.78
C GLN A 597 -37.41 40.61 -22.69
N SER A 598 -36.54 40.52 -21.69
CA SER A 598 -35.16 41.04 -21.66
C SER A 598 -35.05 42.33 -20.86
N SER A 599 -34.25 42.33 -19.80
CA SER A 599 -33.35 43.43 -19.42
C SER A 599 -32.57 43.02 -18.19
N MET A 600 -31.27 43.28 -18.26
CA MET A 600 -30.38 43.36 -17.11
C MET A 600 -30.92 44.40 -16.14
N ASP A 601 -30.86 44.11 -14.85
CA ASP A 601 -30.41 45.10 -13.88
C ASP A 601 -29.89 44.41 -12.62
N GLN A 602 -28.62 44.69 -12.34
CA GLN A 602 -27.97 44.48 -11.06
C GLN A 602 -28.27 45.72 -10.20
N PRO A 603 -28.42 45.58 -8.88
CA PRO A 603 -27.54 46.39 -8.04
C PRO A 603 -26.98 45.62 -6.82
N THR A 604 -25.65 45.68 -6.76
CA THR A 604 -24.77 46.07 -5.64
C THR A 604 -25.18 45.82 -4.18
N LEU A 605 -24.23 45.19 -3.48
CA LEU A 605 -24.05 45.10 -2.03
C LEU A 605 -23.89 46.47 -1.34
N PRO A 606 -24.11 46.51 -0.01
CA PRO A 606 -23.31 47.34 0.88
C PRO A 606 -22.46 46.51 1.86
N ARG A 607 -21.28 47.04 2.18
CA ARG A 607 -20.27 46.56 3.12
C ARG A 607 -20.00 47.65 4.16
N LEU A 608 -19.49 47.24 5.34
CA LEU A 608 -18.93 48.01 6.50
C LEU A 608 -19.88 48.03 7.73
N GLN A 609 -19.47 47.86 9.00
CA GLN A 609 -18.17 47.69 9.65
C GLN A 609 -18.39 47.17 11.10
N ASN A 610 -17.31 46.67 11.72
CA ASN A 610 -17.17 46.15 13.09
C ASN A 610 -17.69 47.04 14.24
N GLN A 611 -18.11 46.41 15.34
CA GLN A 611 -17.64 46.71 16.71
C GLN A 611 -18.03 45.61 17.75
N HIS A 612 -17.32 45.59 18.89
CA HIS A 612 -17.04 44.50 19.83
C HIS A 612 -18.16 44.07 20.84
N ARG A 613 -18.17 42.74 21.14
CA ARG A 613 -18.28 41.94 22.43
C ARG A 613 -18.94 42.53 23.71
N PRO A 614 -19.36 41.72 24.74
CA PRO A 614 -19.11 40.28 25.01
C PRO A 614 -20.29 39.42 25.57
N ARG A 615 -20.08 38.08 25.60
CA ARG A 615 -20.20 37.17 26.77
C ARG A 615 -21.09 35.91 26.63
N ASN A 616 -20.46 34.78 27.02
CA ASN A 616 -20.95 33.47 27.49
C ASN A 616 -21.57 32.47 26.49
N GLN A 617 -20.83 31.40 26.16
CA GLN A 617 -21.00 30.07 26.79
C GLN A 617 -20.03 29.00 26.24
N LEU A 618 -19.32 28.36 27.18
CA LEU A 618 -18.90 26.94 27.28
C LEU A 618 -18.17 26.26 26.10
N ILE A 619 -16.88 25.99 26.34
CA ILE A 619 -15.97 25.19 25.52
C ILE A 619 -15.98 23.75 26.07
N GLN A 620 -16.33 22.77 25.23
CA GLN A 620 -15.91 21.37 25.39
C GLN A 620 -15.05 21.01 24.18
N ASN A 621 -13.74 20.85 24.44
CA ASN A 621 -12.78 20.26 23.51
C ASN A 621 -13.11 18.78 23.31
N GLN A 622 -13.28 18.34 22.07
CA GLN A 622 -13.13 16.94 21.72
C GLN A 622 -11.94 16.75 20.77
N ASP A 623 -11.01 16.05 21.37
CA ASP A 623 -9.75 15.51 20.93
C ASP A 623 -9.91 14.58 19.71
N MET A 624 -9.04 14.76 18.72
CA MET A 624 -8.93 13.94 17.50
C MET A 624 -7.95 12.79 17.74
N GLY A 625 -8.25 11.95 18.73
CA GLY A 625 -7.51 10.73 19.04
C GLY A 625 -8.24 9.47 18.54
N PHE A 626 -8.09 9.10 17.27
CA PHE A 626 -8.42 7.74 16.80
C PHE A 626 -7.52 7.28 15.65
N MET A 627 -6.26 7.00 15.99
CA MET A 627 -5.43 5.94 15.37
C MET A 627 -4.52 5.40 16.47
N ASN A 628 -5.12 4.70 17.44
CA ASN A 628 -4.40 3.82 18.35
C ASN A 628 -5.11 2.47 18.35
N VAL A 629 -4.37 1.41 17.99
CA VAL A 629 -4.79 0.02 18.03
C VAL A 629 -3.97 -0.66 19.16
N PRO A 630 -4.56 -1.59 19.93
CA PRO A 630 -4.02 -2.04 21.22
C PRO A 630 -2.89 -3.05 21.09
N ASP A 631 -2.04 -3.08 22.12
CA ASP A 631 -0.97 -4.05 22.29
C ASP A 631 -1.28 -5.08 23.39
N GLN A 632 -0.82 -6.30 23.12
CA GLN A 632 -0.43 -7.40 24.02
C GLN A 632 -1.38 -8.53 24.46
N GLY A 633 -0.85 -9.73 24.22
CA GLY A 633 -0.94 -10.95 25.03
C GLY A 633 -0.27 -12.10 24.27
N ALA A 634 0.53 -13.01 24.82
CA ALA A 634 1.12 -13.21 26.14
C ALA A 634 2.15 -14.35 26.01
N ALA A 635 3.22 -14.33 26.81
CA ALA A 635 4.01 -15.46 27.33
C ALA A 635 5.38 -14.90 27.77
N GLY A 636 5.91 -15.07 28.98
CA GLY A 636 5.53 -15.81 30.17
C GLY A 636 6.75 -15.74 31.11
N PHE A 637 6.52 -15.46 32.39
CA PHE A 637 7.54 -15.49 33.45
C PHE A 637 7.84 -16.94 33.89
N HIS A 638 9.11 -17.31 34.10
CA HIS A 638 9.65 -17.88 35.35
C HIS A 638 11.05 -18.55 35.21
N ARG A 639 11.81 -18.47 36.32
CA ARG A 639 13.07 -19.14 36.77
C ARG A 639 14.38 -18.42 36.37
N ARG A 640 15.11 -17.73 37.27
CA ARG A 640 15.82 -18.04 38.55
C ARG A 640 17.09 -18.92 38.42
N LEU A 641 18.21 -18.32 38.88
CA LEU A 641 19.44 -18.88 39.52
C LEU A 641 20.41 -19.64 38.57
N SER A 642 21.76 -19.57 38.61
CA SER A 642 22.76 -19.30 39.66
C SER A 642 24.19 -19.07 39.07
N LYS A 643 25.10 -18.50 39.88
CA LYS A 643 26.60 -18.62 40.04
C LYS A 643 27.39 -19.55 39.08
N GLU A 644 28.65 -19.30 38.66
CA GLU A 644 29.97 -19.20 39.37
C GLU A 644 31.04 -18.59 38.39
N VAL A 645 31.88 -17.60 38.70
CA VAL A 645 33.19 -17.49 39.43
C VAL A 645 34.39 -18.32 38.91
N LYS A 646 35.23 -17.65 38.06
CA LYS A 646 36.72 -17.48 38.00
C LYS A 646 37.73 -18.66 38.09
N PRO A 647 38.91 -18.55 37.42
CA PRO A 647 40.10 -17.89 38.02
C PRO A 647 40.88 -16.90 37.11
N VAL A 648 41.74 -16.09 37.75
CA VAL A 648 42.75 -15.12 37.23
C VAL A 648 44.11 -15.56 37.82
N PRO A 649 45.29 -15.30 37.20
CA PRO A 649 46.06 -14.10 37.57
C PRO A 649 46.95 -13.51 36.45
N GLY A 650 47.21 -12.20 36.53
CA GLY A 650 48.24 -11.51 35.73
C GLY A 650 48.19 -9.99 35.93
N ALA A 651 48.95 -9.49 36.90
CA ALA A 651 48.94 -8.12 37.37
C ALA A 651 49.65 -7.13 36.43
N GLY A 652 49.05 -5.95 36.26
CA GLY A 652 49.70 -4.74 35.75
C GLY A 652 48.85 -3.50 36.09
N ARG A 653 49.42 -2.52 36.80
CA ARG A 653 48.85 -1.16 37.00
C ARG A 653 49.59 -0.17 36.08
N PRO A 654 49.06 1.05 35.85
CA PRO A 654 47.68 1.44 35.58
C PRO A 654 47.58 2.22 34.24
N LYS A 655 46.42 2.21 33.56
CA LYS A 655 46.12 3.19 32.50
C LYS A 655 45.04 4.16 33.01
N PRO A 656 45.12 5.46 32.70
CA PRO A 656 44.14 6.44 33.14
C PRO A 656 42.77 6.05 32.57
N LYS A 657 41.75 5.98 33.43
CA LYS A 657 40.37 5.80 32.99
C LYS A 657 39.97 7.04 32.17
N PRO A 658 39.31 6.89 31.01
CA PRO A 658 38.69 8.03 30.36
C PRO A 658 37.70 8.68 31.34
N ARG A 659 37.81 9.98 31.55
CA ARG A 659 36.82 10.76 32.31
C ARG A 659 35.49 10.64 31.56
N SER A 660 34.49 10.07 32.22
CA SER A 660 33.11 10.14 31.74
C SER A 660 32.68 11.62 31.72
N PRO A 661 31.87 12.03 30.74
CA PRO A 661 31.36 13.41 30.69
C PRO A 661 30.57 13.69 31.97
N GLN A 662 30.81 14.85 32.58
CA GLN A 662 30.14 15.27 33.81
C GLN A 662 29.40 16.58 33.58
N CYS A 663 28.35 16.82 34.36
CA CYS A 663 27.72 18.11 34.46
C CYS A 663 27.53 18.50 35.93
N ARG A 664 27.44 19.80 36.18
CA ARG A 664 27.11 20.40 37.47
C ARG A 664 25.67 20.90 37.42
N ALA A 665 24.88 20.57 38.43
CA ALA A 665 23.51 21.05 38.55
C ALA A 665 23.46 22.56 38.84
N LEU A 666 22.72 23.31 38.03
CA LEU A 666 22.45 24.74 38.23
C LEU A 666 21.28 24.98 39.19
N TYR A 667 20.33 24.04 39.21
CA TYR A 667 19.13 24.10 40.05
C TYR A 667 18.86 22.74 40.69
N ALA A 668 18.17 22.70 41.83
CA ALA A 668 17.69 21.46 42.42
C ALA A 668 16.52 20.88 41.61
N TYR A 669 16.44 19.56 41.56
CA TYR A 669 15.37 18.82 40.88
C TYR A 669 14.93 17.63 41.73
N ASP A 670 13.61 17.53 41.96
CA ASP A 670 12.98 16.40 42.64
C ASP A 670 12.31 15.48 41.61
N ALA A 671 12.73 14.22 41.56
CA ALA A 671 12.17 13.18 40.69
C ALA A 671 10.66 13.03 40.88
N GLN A 672 9.91 13.05 39.78
CA GLN A 672 8.46 12.86 39.76
C GLN A 672 8.06 11.40 39.50
N ASP A 673 8.92 10.65 38.82
CA ASP A 673 8.74 9.24 38.48
C ASP A 673 9.92 8.36 38.97
N THR A 674 9.71 7.04 38.99
CA THR A 674 10.68 6.08 39.58
C THR A 674 11.98 5.91 38.79
N ASP A 675 12.01 6.35 37.54
CA ASP A 675 13.14 6.31 36.63
C ASP A 675 13.89 7.64 36.52
N GLU A 676 13.48 8.66 37.30
CA GLU A 676 14.13 9.97 37.37
C GLU A 676 15.15 10.09 38.52
N LEU A 677 16.12 10.99 38.36
CA LEU A 677 17.21 11.23 39.31
C LEU A 677 17.01 12.57 40.03
N SER A 678 16.80 12.54 41.36
CA SER A 678 16.81 13.78 42.17
C SER A 678 18.23 14.25 42.47
N PHE A 679 18.45 15.56 42.44
CA PHE A 679 19.74 16.20 42.74
C PHE A 679 19.56 17.63 43.27
N ASN A 680 20.55 18.12 44.02
CA ASN A 680 20.57 19.51 44.49
C ASN A 680 21.39 20.39 43.55
N ALA A 681 21.25 21.71 43.68
CA ALA A 681 22.18 22.64 43.03
C ALA A 681 23.63 22.32 43.44
N ASP A 682 24.56 22.49 42.50
CA ASP A 682 25.98 22.17 42.58
C ASP A 682 26.37 20.68 42.65
N ASP A 683 25.40 19.74 42.62
CA ASP A 683 25.72 18.32 42.49
C ASP A 683 26.39 18.02 41.13
N VAL A 684 27.42 17.17 41.15
CA VAL A 684 28.13 16.72 39.95
C VAL A 684 27.61 15.36 39.50
N ILE A 685 26.97 15.33 38.32
CA ILE A 685 26.30 14.17 37.75
C ILE A 685 27.16 13.61 36.62
N GLU A 686 27.35 12.29 36.61
CA GLU A 686 28.00 11.56 35.52
C GLU A 686 26.99 11.35 34.37
N ILE A 687 27.26 11.91 33.19
CA ILE A 687 26.40 11.76 32.01
C ILE A 687 26.67 10.40 31.36
N LEU A 688 25.63 9.57 31.25
CA LEU A 688 25.69 8.28 30.57
C LEU A 688 25.13 8.37 29.14
N THR A 689 24.03 9.10 28.94
CA THR A 689 23.39 9.29 27.62
C THR A 689 22.74 10.67 27.52
N GLU A 690 22.91 11.34 26.38
CA GLU A 690 22.22 12.59 26.05
C GLU A 690 21.13 12.31 25.02
N ASP A 691 19.88 12.65 25.32
CA ASP A 691 18.76 12.54 24.39
C ASP A 691 18.36 13.90 23.81
N LEU A 692 17.91 13.91 22.55
CA LEU A 692 17.48 15.13 21.84
C LEU A 692 16.15 15.71 22.37
N SER A 693 15.42 14.96 23.22
CA SER A 693 14.20 15.43 23.90
C SER A 693 14.46 16.43 25.03
N GLY A 694 15.73 16.60 25.45
CA GLY A 694 16.10 17.45 26.57
C GLY A 694 16.16 16.74 27.93
N TRP A 695 15.91 15.43 27.97
CA TRP A 695 16.09 14.58 29.16
C TRP A 695 17.35 13.72 29.02
N TRP A 696 18.29 13.84 29.94
CA TRP A 696 19.55 13.10 29.93
C TRP A 696 19.50 11.95 30.93
N PHE A 697 20.27 10.90 30.69
CA PHE A 697 20.42 9.80 31.64
C PHE A 697 21.80 9.88 32.28
N GLY A 698 21.86 9.80 33.60
CA GLY A 698 23.13 9.87 34.31
C GLY A 698 23.09 9.29 35.70
N ARG A 699 24.24 9.36 36.35
CA ARG A 699 24.50 8.73 37.64
C ARG A 699 24.96 9.76 38.66
N LEU A 700 24.27 9.79 39.80
CA LEU A 700 24.63 10.59 40.96
C LEU A 700 24.58 9.71 42.21
N ARG A 701 25.67 9.68 42.99
CA ARG A 701 25.77 8.94 44.28
C ARG A 701 25.34 7.46 44.17
N GLY A 702 25.61 6.82 43.02
CA GLY A 702 25.29 5.41 42.77
C GLY A 702 23.85 5.12 42.35
N LYS A 703 22.99 6.15 42.22
CA LYS A 703 21.67 6.04 41.59
C LYS A 703 21.74 6.49 40.15
N GLU A 704 21.04 5.77 39.26
CA GLU A 704 20.91 6.09 37.84
C GLU A 704 19.48 6.48 37.55
N GLY A 705 19.29 7.51 36.73
CA GLY A 705 17.96 7.97 36.35
C GLY A 705 18.03 9.09 35.31
N MET A 706 16.85 9.42 34.77
CA MET A 706 16.66 10.53 33.85
C MET A 706 16.63 11.86 34.60
N PHE A 707 17.17 12.92 34.00
CA PHE A 707 17.10 14.27 34.53
C PHE A 707 17.02 15.32 33.41
N PRO A 708 16.42 16.50 33.66
CA PRO A 708 16.30 17.55 32.66
C PRO A 708 17.67 18.20 32.36
N GLY A 709 18.09 18.15 31.10
CA GLY A 709 19.38 18.69 30.63
C GLY A 709 19.49 20.21 30.73
N ASN A 710 18.38 20.94 30.80
CA ASN A 710 18.35 22.39 31.01
C ASN A 710 18.57 22.82 32.47
N TYR A 711 18.66 21.87 33.41
CA TYR A 711 18.93 22.14 34.84
C TYR A 711 20.40 21.97 35.20
N VAL A 712 21.25 21.63 34.23
CA VAL A 712 22.67 21.31 34.44
C VAL A 712 23.56 22.03 33.42
N GLU A 713 24.82 22.22 33.79
CA GLU A 713 25.88 22.78 32.94
C GLU A 713 27.00 21.74 32.80
N LYS A 714 27.45 21.44 31.58
CA LYS A 714 28.54 20.47 31.34
C LYS A 714 29.88 21.04 31.83
N ILE A 715 30.69 20.21 32.47
CA ILE A 715 32.01 20.58 33.03
C ILE A 715 33.18 19.84 32.39
#